data_AF-A0A1V5VZ30-F1
#
_entry.id   AF-A0A1V5VZ30-F1
#
_cell.length_a   1.000
_cell.length_b   1.000
_cell.length_c   1.000
_cell.angle_alpha   90.00
_cell.angle_beta   90.00
_cell.angle_gamma   90.00
#
_symmetry.space_group_name_H-M   'P 1'
#
loop_
_entity.id
_entity.type
_entity.pdbx_description
1 polymer ?
#
loop_
_entity_poly.entity_id
_entity_poly.type
_entity_poly.pdbx_seq_one_letter_code
_entity_poly.pdbx_strand_id
1 'polypeptide(L)'
;MRILLLICVFFLQSIAYSFAQSSVDTFKIYKKSKSAPIFIQNNPQKLSKYLIAGLQNDGEKVLSIAYWICNNISYKYSGQISRSVEIKSSHKILKKKKATSLEYAKLFKEMCAVANIQAEIVHGYVKDFDFFPGDTLYRAEYAWNVVKIGNEWHIIDLTLAANDLEPDGTPFSKFMWAILRKPTTVKMKPVKRYSPQWICISPDKSIYTHMPILPLFQLLEYPITIDVFMRGDSLIHQYVSRYPQKTRYYFDLEKYIQFSDIAKYVYVAKNTLLENPFAHFNAAIYYYFAVEHFKNKNYLEEKARLFAPQDELRPMLMYSTLADSLFALSVYDDVRELKAFQSRSERWKRDLAEFNKIHQTNSQELSKRYTKQIQSIKKVSTQNTAIIAYIEKNKNVVQEKNIIEQSRPLVQKNSDMYEAIALKSQSDSLLQQIQAIQIFLDSQLQFVSNNDAQKALAYEKQALELNQKNTRILRNYITKKGNSMPMVYVSNKSIEKTLYKEYLFSIDSLNTKATDTLINFLNIQQPIVFEQIKNYNALLLLYTKNLQTIKSKLQTSIGEDTLYVDALREYTQYMQRVQTEFSKAAVALPEISKILETHVQLLKECVEYFKKDNVLEVSRHTQYMEYRKKFRQIDTEYIKYFQKVNKEYRKIIQKALK
;
A
#
# COMPACT_ATOMS: atom_id res chain seq x y z
N MET A 1 41.91 3.02 -16.17
CA MET A 1 42.19 3.17 -14.72
C MET A 1 42.60 4.57 -14.26
N ARG A 2 43.15 5.47 -15.11
CA ARG A 2 43.50 6.85 -14.71
C ARG A 2 42.33 7.87 -14.71
N ILE A 3 41.20 7.55 -15.37
CA ILE A 3 40.01 8.44 -15.39
C ILE A 3 39.08 8.21 -14.17
N LEU A 4 39.06 7.01 -13.58
CA LEU A 4 38.31 6.75 -12.34
C LEU A 4 38.95 7.38 -11.10
N LEU A 5 40.27 7.60 -11.10
CA LEU A 5 40.97 8.22 -9.97
C LEU A 5 40.75 9.75 -9.89
N LEU A 6 40.58 10.42 -11.04
CA LEU A 6 40.31 11.87 -11.08
C LEU A 6 38.88 12.23 -10.64
N ILE A 7 37.91 11.34 -10.86
CA ILE A 7 36.52 11.54 -10.41
C ILE A 7 36.39 11.31 -8.89
N CYS A 8 37.17 10.40 -8.30
CA CYS A 8 37.21 10.23 -6.84
C CYS A 8 37.89 11.40 -6.10
N VAL A 9 38.88 12.07 -6.71
CA VAL A 9 39.57 13.21 -6.08
C VAL A 9 38.72 14.49 -6.13
N PHE A 10 37.92 14.71 -7.17
CA PHE A 10 36.96 15.83 -7.21
C PHE A 10 35.71 15.62 -6.33
N PHE A 11 35.31 14.37 -6.06
CA PHE A 11 34.21 14.08 -5.12
C PHE A 11 34.63 14.16 -3.64
N LEU A 12 35.93 14.05 -3.35
CA LEU A 12 36.46 14.22 -1.99
C LEU A 12 36.80 15.69 -1.66
N GLN A 13 36.99 16.55 -2.66
CA GLN A 13 37.21 17.99 -2.43
C GLN A 13 35.93 18.82 -2.22
N SER A 14 34.75 18.31 -2.60
CA SER A 14 33.46 18.97 -2.35
C SER A 14 32.84 18.65 -0.99
N ILE A 15 33.47 17.79 -0.18
CA ILE A 15 33.08 17.51 1.23
C ILE A 15 33.91 18.33 2.23
N ALA A 16 35.01 18.96 1.78
CA ALA A 16 35.94 19.69 2.66
C ALA A 16 35.64 21.21 2.79
N TYR A 17 34.79 21.80 1.94
CA TYR A 17 34.47 23.23 2.00
C TYR A 17 33.17 23.50 2.76
N SER A 18 33.15 23.21 4.06
CA SER A 18 32.25 23.87 5.04
C SER A 18 32.59 23.62 6.52
N PHE A 19 33.66 22.90 6.85
CA PHE A 19 34.10 22.76 8.25
C PHE A 19 35.59 23.05 8.40
N ALA A 20 35.98 24.30 8.21
CA ALA A 20 37.24 24.84 8.71
C ALA A 20 37.03 25.36 10.15
N GLN A 21 36.65 24.46 11.05
CA GLN A 21 36.74 24.63 12.51
C GLN A 21 36.94 23.23 13.09
N SER A 22 37.96 23.07 13.93
CA SER A 22 38.39 21.83 14.60
C SER A 22 37.31 20.73 14.71
N SER A 23 37.60 19.51 14.24
CA SER A 23 36.69 18.37 14.35
C SER A 23 36.18 18.19 15.78
N VAL A 24 34.88 18.41 15.99
CA VAL A 24 34.22 18.26 17.30
C VAL A 24 34.30 16.79 17.75
N ASP A 25 34.93 16.52 18.89
CA ASP A 25 34.98 15.18 19.48
C ASP A 25 33.62 14.82 20.12
N THR A 26 32.74 14.27 19.29
CA THR A 26 31.36 13.90 19.66
C THR A 26 31.31 12.84 20.76
N PHE A 27 32.31 11.94 20.84
CA PHE A 27 32.36 10.89 21.83
C PHE A 27 32.71 11.42 23.22
N LYS A 28 33.66 12.35 23.31
CA LYS A 28 33.99 13.06 24.56
C LYS A 28 32.78 13.83 25.09
N ILE A 29 32.07 14.54 24.21
CA ILE A 29 30.87 15.30 24.58
C ILE A 29 29.77 14.37 25.07
N TYR A 30 29.53 13.26 24.35
CA TYR A 30 28.55 12.26 24.75
C TYR A 30 28.85 11.70 26.15
N LYS A 31 30.11 11.27 26.39
CA LYS A 31 30.53 10.78 27.72
C LYS A 31 30.27 11.80 28.82
N LYS A 32 30.69 13.06 28.62
CA LYS A 32 30.47 14.15 29.59
C LYS A 32 28.99 14.37 29.87
N SER A 33 28.15 14.41 28.83
CA SER A 33 26.71 14.61 28.99
C SER A 33 26.07 13.51 29.84
N LYS A 34 26.50 12.25 29.66
CA LYS A 34 25.99 11.11 30.44
C LYS A 34 26.39 11.15 31.92
N SER A 35 27.53 11.77 32.25
CA SER A 35 28.07 11.86 33.60
C SER A 35 27.42 12.92 34.51
N ALA A 36 26.41 13.65 34.02
CA ALA A 36 25.72 14.69 34.81
C ALA A 36 25.12 14.13 36.13
N PRO A 37 25.55 14.63 37.32
CA PRO A 37 25.05 14.12 38.60
C PRO A 37 23.54 14.28 38.80
N ILE A 38 22.88 13.26 39.35
CA ILE A 38 21.40 13.22 39.47
C ILE A 38 20.83 14.46 40.18
N PHE A 39 21.49 14.96 41.23
CA PHE A 39 21.01 16.08 42.04
C PHE A 39 20.97 17.43 41.28
N ILE A 40 21.73 17.60 40.19
CA ILE A 40 21.67 18.82 39.36
C ILE A 40 20.68 18.70 38.21
N GLN A 41 20.23 17.50 37.86
CA GLN A 41 19.47 17.24 36.64
C GLN A 41 18.05 17.84 36.62
N ASN A 42 17.55 18.33 37.76
CA ASN A 42 16.21 18.93 37.88
C ASN A 42 16.22 20.47 37.84
N ASN A 43 17.40 21.09 37.73
CA ASN A 43 17.57 22.54 37.64
C ASN A 43 18.27 22.90 36.32
N PRO A 44 17.58 23.59 35.39
CA PRO A 44 18.11 23.84 34.05
C PRO A 44 19.38 24.69 34.08
N GLN A 45 19.52 25.64 35.01
CA GLN A 45 20.70 26.49 35.14
C GLN A 45 21.92 25.68 35.61
N LYS A 46 21.80 24.92 36.70
CA LYS A 46 22.89 24.08 37.24
C LYS A 46 23.31 23.01 36.24
N LEU A 47 22.33 22.35 35.61
CA LEU A 47 22.58 21.34 34.61
C LEU A 47 23.31 21.90 33.40
N SER A 48 22.85 23.03 32.85
CA SER A 48 23.50 23.67 31.69
C SER A 48 24.93 24.06 31.99
N LYS A 49 25.20 24.69 33.14
CA LYS A 49 26.56 25.04 33.57
C LYS A 49 27.49 23.83 33.64
N TYR A 50 27.00 22.70 34.15
CA TYR A 50 27.78 21.45 34.17
C TYR A 50 28.08 20.92 32.76
N LEU A 51 27.05 20.89 31.89
CA LEU A 51 27.15 20.33 30.54
C LEU A 51 28.12 21.11 29.66
N ILE A 52 28.22 22.43 29.84
CA ILE A 52 29.09 23.30 29.04
C ILE A 52 30.48 23.51 29.63
N ALA A 53 30.73 23.11 30.88
CA ALA A 53 31.99 23.38 31.57
C ALA A 53 33.20 22.80 30.80
N GLY A 54 34.20 23.63 30.50
CA GLY A 54 35.41 23.22 29.78
C GLY A 54 35.22 22.94 28.28
N LEU A 55 34.05 23.25 27.71
CA LEU A 55 33.82 23.26 26.26
C LEU A 55 34.11 24.67 25.72
N GLN A 56 34.82 24.74 24.61
CA GLN A 56 35.38 26.00 24.12
C GLN A 56 34.45 26.69 23.12
N ASN A 57 34.00 25.95 22.10
CA ASN A 57 33.19 26.50 21.02
C ASN A 57 31.68 26.25 21.21
N ASP A 58 30.85 27.03 20.53
CA ASP A 58 29.39 26.96 20.65
C ASP A 58 28.83 25.64 20.15
N GLY A 59 29.45 25.04 19.14
CA GLY A 59 29.05 23.74 18.59
C GLY A 59 29.14 22.63 19.64
N GLU A 60 30.24 22.57 20.39
CA GLU A 60 30.43 21.63 21.49
C GLU A 60 29.37 21.82 22.58
N LYS A 61 29.10 23.07 22.96
CA LYS A 61 28.12 23.41 24.01
C LYS A 61 26.70 23.04 23.60
N VAL A 62 26.28 23.42 22.39
CA VAL A 62 24.98 23.05 21.81
C VAL A 62 24.83 21.55 21.74
N LEU A 63 25.84 20.85 21.24
CA LEU A 63 25.80 19.40 21.09
C LEU A 63 25.72 18.69 22.46
N SER A 64 26.45 19.18 23.48
CA SER A 64 26.40 18.66 24.86
C SER A 64 24.99 18.77 25.45
N ILE A 65 24.37 19.95 25.31
CA ILE A 65 22.99 20.20 25.76
C ILE A 65 22.00 19.31 25.00
N ALA A 66 22.10 19.28 23.66
CA ALA A 66 21.24 18.50 22.79
C ALA A 66 21.30 17.00 23.13
N TYR A 67 22.50 16.43 23.27
CA TYR A 67 22.68 15.03 23.65
C TYR A 67 22.04 14.71 25.00
N TRP A 68 22.24 15.58 26.00
CA TRP A 68 21.64 15.34 27.31
C TRP A 68 20.12 15.32 27.22
N ILE A 69 19.51 16.32 26.56
CA ILE A 69 18.05 16.40 26.39
C ILE A 69 17.54 15.16 25.63
N CYS A 70 18.17 14.82 24.51
CA CYS A 70 17.73 13.70 23.67
C CYS A 70 17.79 12.35 24.38
N ASN A 71 18.75 12.15 25.28
CA ASN A 71 18.85 10.92 26.05
C ASN A 71 17.87 10.90 27.24
N ASN A 72 17.61 12.04 27.88
CA ASN A 72 16.91 12.06 29.17
C ASN A 72 15.44 12.45 29.12
N ILE A 73 14.97 13.12 28.07
CA ILE A 73 13.57 13.57 27.96
C ILE A 73 12.85 12.71 26.93
N SER A 74 11.67 12.17 27.23
CA SER A 74 10.85 11.40 26.30
C SER A 74 9.72 12.23 25.71
N TYR A 75 9.37 12.00 24.44
CA TYR A 75 8.29 12.74 23.81
C TYR A 75 6.92 12.32 24.36
N LYS A 76 6.12 13.31 24.76
CA LYS A 76 4.69 13.18 25.05
C LYS A 76 3.96 13.59 23.77
N TYR A 77 3.60 12.60 22.96
CA TYR A 77 2.83 12.84 21.74
C TYR A 77 1.48 13.50 22.07
N SER A 78 1.27 14.70 21.54
CA SER A 78 0.05 15.49 21.74
C SER A 78 -1.18 14.86 21.09
N GLY A 79 -0.98 13.93 20.15
CA GLY A 79 -2.08 13.25 19.47
C GLY A 79 -2.83 12.22 20.33
N GLN A 80 -2.41 11.99 21.58
CA GLN A 80 -3.13 11.16 22.55
C GLN A 80 -3.84 12.03 23.60
N ILE A 81 -5.06 12.48 23.27
CA ILE A 81 -6.24 12.75 24.14
C ILE A 81 -6.03 13.64 25.40
N SER A 82 -4.88 14.29 25.60
CA SER A 82 -4.73 15.37 26.59
C SER A 82 -3.73 16.42 26.13
N ARG A 83 -4.20 17.41 25.37
CA ARG A 83 -3.53 18.71 25.35
C ARG A 83 -3.66 19.27 26.76
N SER A 84 -2.64 19.10 27.60
CA SER A 84 -2.63 19.85 28.85
C SER A 84 -2.50 21.30 28.46
N VAL A 85 -3.42 22.11 28.97
CA VAL A 85 -3.46 23.54 28.73
C VAL A 85 -2.20 24.24 29.26
N GLU A 86 -1.61 23.67 30.31
CA GLU A 86 -0.37 24.14 30.91
C GLU A 86 0.86 23.70 30.09
N ILE A 87 1.62 24.68 29.59
CA ILE A 87 2.99 24.48 29.09
C ILE A 87 3.90 24.37 30.31
N LYS A 88 4.57 23.22 30.50
CA LYS A 88 5.43 23.03 31.67
C LYS A 88 6.59 24.03 31.71
N SER A 89 7.03 24.38 32.92
CA SER A 89 8.34 25.02 33.14
C SER A 89 9.47 24.02 32.89
N SER A 90 10.67 24.51 32.56
CA SER A 90 11.86 23.66 32.35
C SER A 90 12.18 22.80 33.57
N HIS A 91 11.99 23.33 34.79
CA HIS A 91 12.07 22.55 36.03
C HIS A 91 11.09 21.36 36.05
N LYS A 92 9.84 21.57 35.65
CA LYS A 92 8.80 20.52 35.61
C LYS A 92 9.07 19.53 34.46
N ILE A 93 9.62 19.98 33.33
CA ILE A 93 10.06 19.12 32.22
C ILE A 93 11.19 18.19 32.69
N LEU A 94 12.24 18.75 33.30
CA LEU A 94 13.38 18.00 33.82
C LEU A 94 12.97 17.00 34.90
N LYS A 95 12.06 17.39 35.81
CA LYS A 95 11.53 16.49 36.85
C LYS A 95 10.69 15.34 36.27
N LYS A 96 9.84 15.62 35.28
CA LYS A 96 8.93 14.61 34.69
C LYS A 96 9.60 13.78 33.59
N LYS A 97 10.74 14.22 33.07
CA LYS A 97 11.49 13.58 31.97
C LYS A 97 10.61 13.29 30.74
N LYS A 98 9.56 14.09 30.53
CA LYS A 98 8.62 13.99 29.41
C LYS A 98 8.24 15.37 28.92
N ALA A 99 8.19 15.59 27.60
CA ALA A 99 7.94 16.90 26.98
C ALA A 99 7.15 16.79 25.66
N THR A 100 6.31 17.78 25.33
CA THR A 100 5.81 18.04 23.97
C THR A 100 6.90 18.71 23.12
N SER A 101 6.69 18.90 21.82
CA SER A 101 7.67 19.51 20.91
C SER A 101 8.01 20.95 21.31
N LEU A 102 6.99 21.74 21.65
CA LEU A 102 7.18 23.08 22.24
C LEU A 102 7.96 23.06 23.56
N GLU A 103 7.74 22.05 24.40
CA GLU A 103 8.44 21.92 25.68
C GLU A 103 9.91 21.51 25.49
N TYR A 104 10.23 20.67 24.50
CA TYR A 104 11.63 20.45 24.07
C TYR A 104 12.27 21.76 23.63
N ALA A 105 11.59 22.49 22.75
CA ALA A 105 12.14 23.71 22.19
C ALA A 105 12.37 24.80 23.25
N LYS A 106 11.47 24.88 24.23
CA LYS A 106 11.58 25.77 25.40
C LYS A 106 12.73 25.38 26.31
N LEU A 107 12.86 24.09 26.65
CA LEU A 107 13.95 23.61 27.50
C LEU A 107 15.31 23.89 26.85
N PHE A 108 15.44 23.60 25.56
CA PHE A 108 16.67 23.84 24.82
C PHE A 108 17.04 25.33 24.78
N LYS A 109 16.09 26.20 24.43
CA LYS A 109 16.32 27.66 24.43
C LYS A 109 16.78 28.18 25.80
N GLU A 110 16.16 27.73 26.89
CA GLU A 110 16.56 28.12 28.25
C GLU A 110 17.97 27.64 28.61
N MET A 111 18.34 26.42 28.21
CA MET A 111 19.68 25.88 28.47
C MET A 111 20.75 26.55 27.60
N CYS A 112 20.45 26.89 26.34
CA CYS A 112 21.32 27.69 25.47
C CYS A 112 21.56 29.10 26.01
N ALA A 113 20.53 29.73 26.58
CA ALA A 113 20.68 31.05 27.19
C ALA A 113 21.70 31.05 28.34
N VAL A 114 21.78 29.98 29.14
CA VAL A 114 22.81 29.82 30.19
C VAL A 114 24.22 29.70 29.61
N ALA A 115 24.34 29.22 28.36
CA ALA A 115 25.60 29.13 27.63
C ALA A 115 25.93 30.42 26.85
N ASN A 116 25.12 31.48 26.98
CA ASN A 116 25.17 32.70 26.15
C ASN A 116 25.05 32.42 24.64
N ILE A 117 24.30 31.38 24.28
CA ILE A 117 24.05 31.00 22.89
C ILE A 117 22.63 31.43 22.51
N GLN A 118 22.52 32.21 21.44
CA GLN A 118 21.22 32.68 20.95
C GLN A 118 20.44 31.52 20.32
N ALA A 119 19.20 31.34 20.77
CA ALA A 119 18.28 30.37 20.21
C ALA A 119 16.85 30.94 20.21
N GLU A 120 16.08 30.62 19.17
CA GLU A 120 14.69 31.01 19.04
C GLU A 120 13.80 29.76 18.88
N ILE A 121 12.57 29.86 19.39
CA ILE A 121 11.56 28.82 19.19
C ILE A 121 10.84 29.13 17.88
N VAL A 122 10.78 28.14 17.01
CA VAL A 122 10.08 28.22 15.73
C VAL A 122 8.83 27.38 15.81
N HIS A 123 7.68 28.00 15.56
CA HIS A 123 6.41 27.29 15.43
C HIS A 123 6.13 27.03 13.95
N GLY A 124 5.51 25.89 13.66
CA GLY A 124 5.21 25.50 12.29
C GLY A 124 4.56 24.13 12.16
N TYR A 125 4.75 23.55 10.99
CA TYR A 125 4.19 22.29 10.54
C TYR A 125 5.31 21.29 10.28
N VAL A 126 5.08 20.01 10.57
CA VAL A 126 6.03 18.94 10.28
C VAL A 126 5.32 17.79 9.57
N LYS A 127 5.90 17.28 8.48
CA LYS A 127 5.30 16.19 7.69
C LYS A 127 5.21 14.86 8.46
N ASP A 128 6.25 14.57 9.23
CA ASP A 128 6.47 13.24 9.83
C ASP A 128 5.52 12.86 11.00
N PHE A 129 4.69 13.80 11.49
CA PHE A 129 3.80 13.55 12.64
C PHE A 129 2.30 13.45 12.34
N ASP A 130 1.77 14.25 11.40
CA ASP A 130 0.32 14.38 11.15
C ASP A 130 0.03 15.13 9.83
N PHE A 131 0.72 14.79 8.73
CA PHE A 131 0.48 15.46 7.44
C PHE A 131 0.51 14.48 6.27
N PHE A 132 -0.57 14.48 5.51
CA PHE A 132 -0.67 13.81 4.21
C PHE A 132 -0.83 14.85 3.09
N PRO A 133 -0.34 14.58 1.87
CA PRO A 133 -0.62 15.44 0.72
C PRO A 133 -2.11 15.76 0.59
N GLY A 134 -2.44 17.05 0.55
CA GLY A 134 -3.83 17.54 0.51
C GLY A 134 -4.52 17.67 1.87
N ASP A 135 -3.82 17.47 2.99
CA ASP A 135 -4.28 17.92 4.32
C ASP A 135 -4.30 19.44 4.40
N THR A 136 -5.16 19.99 5.24
CA THR A 136 -5.22 21.42 5.54
C THR A 136 -4.17 21.78 6.59
N LEU A 137 -3.45 22.88 6.39
CA LEU A 137 -2.47 23.40 7.35
C LEU A 137 -3.07 24.53 8.18
N TYR A 138 -4.27 24.36 8.73
CA TYR A 138 -4.98 25.46 9.41
C TYR A 138 -4.37 25.81 10.77
N ARG A 139 -3.60 24.91 11.37
CA ARG A 139 -2.96 25.16 12.66
C ARG A 139 -1.55 24.61 12.72
N ALA A 140 -0.59 25.46 13.04
CA ALA A 140 0.78 25.08 13.32
C ALA A 140 0.89 24.60 14.76
N GLU A 141 0.98 23.28 14.94
CA GLU A 141 0.97 22.61 16.24
C GLU A 141 2.34 22.08 16.66
N TYR A 142 3.33 22.20 15.79
CA TYR A 142 4.68 21.74 16.04
C TYR A 142 5.62 22.90 16.35
N ALA A 143 6.71 22.60 17.06
CA ALA A 143 7.73 23.58 17.37
C ALA A 143 9.12 22.95 17.48
N TRP A 144 10.12 23.68 17.02
CA TRP A 144 11.54 23.34 17.05
C TRP A 144 12.35 24.61 17.36
N ASN A 145 13.68 24.58 17.18
CA ASN A 145 14.51 25.75 17.37
C ASN A 145 15.34 26.10 16.13
N VAL A 146 15.68 27.39 16.04
CA VAL A 146 16.90 27.83 15.36
C VAL A 146 17.91 28.28 16.41
N VAL A 147 19.19 28.00 16.20
CA VAL A 147 20.27 28.31 17.13
C VAL A 147 21.46 28.90 16.38
N LYS A 148 22.08 29.93 16.96
CA LYS A 148 23.25 30.58 16.39
C LYS A 148 24.51 29.91 16.93
N ILE A 149 25.28 29.26 16.06
CA ILE A 149 26.54 28.59 16.41
C ILE A 149 27.67 29.36 15.74
N GLY A 150 28.52 30.02 16.53
CA GLY A 150 29.43 31.02 15.99
C GLY A 150 28.62 32.14 15.32
N ASN A 151 28.81 32.34 14.01
CA ASN A 151 28.12 33.39 13.24
C ASN A 151 26.99 32.87 12.34
N GLU A 152 26.65 31.59 12.40
CA GLU A 152 25.67 30.95 11.51
C GLU A 152 24.45 30.44 12.27
N TRP A 153 23.28 30.59 11.66
CA TRP A 153 22.03 30.02 12.18
C TRP A 153 21.84 28.60 11.67
N HIS A 154 21.45 27.72 12.58
CA HIS A 154 21.18 26.31 12.30
C HIS A 154 19.79 25.92 12.80
N ILE A 155 19.13 25.05 12.05
CA ILE A 155 17.84 24.47 12.44
C ILE A 155 18.12 23.23 13.30
N ILE A 156 17.42 23.10 14.43
CA ILE A 156 17.55 21.95 15.33
C ILE A 156 16.19 21.53 15.86
N ASP A 157 15.87 20.24 15.69
CA ASP A 157 14.67 19.63 16.25
C ASP A 157 15.05 18.50 17.20
N LEU A 158 15.08 18.81 18.50
CA LEU A 158 15.39 17.81 19.53
C LEU A 158 14.28 16.80 19.77
N THR A 159 13.05 17.08 19.34
CA THR A 159 11.94 16.15 19.48
C THR A 159 12.15 14.97 18.54
N LEU A 160 12.41 15.26 17.26
CA LEU A 160 12.79 14.29 16.23
C LEU A 160 14.19 13.71 16.43
N ALA A 161 15.14 14.49 16.95
CA ALA A 161 16.48 13.95 17.26
C ALA A 161 16.44 12.87 18.36
N ALA A 162 15.46 12.93 19.26
CA ALA A 162 15.38 12.06 20.42
C ALA A 162 14.41 10.88 20.25
N ASN A 163 13.45 11.00 19.34
CA ASN A 163 12.32 10.08 19.25
C ASN A 163 11.95 9.80 17.80
N ASP A 164 11.40 8.62 17.59
CA ASP A 164 10.73 8.22 16.36
C ASP A 164 9.25 7.92 16.68
N LEU A 165 8.39 7.89 15.66
CA LEU A 165 7.00 7.46 15.80
C LEU A 165 6.83 6.06 15.24
N GLU A 166 6.29 5.17 16.08
CA GLU A 166 5.93 3.83 15.65
C GLU A 166 4.43 3.59 15.81
N PRO A 167 3.83 2.78 14.92
CA PRO A 167 2.51 2.20 15.16
C PRO A 167 2.45 1.52 16.53
N ASP A 168 1.48 1.89 17.35
CA ASP A 168 1.17 1.22 18.61
C ASP A 168 0.49 -0.11 18.32
N GLY A 169 1.29 -1.08 17.89
CA GLY A 169 0.87 -2.46 17.72
C GLY A 169 0.88 -3.18 19.06
N THR A 170 -0.18 -3.03 19.87
CA THR A 170 -0.37 -3.91 21.03
C THR A 170 -0.37 -5.37 20.55
N PRO A 171 0.21 -6.35 21.29
CA PRO A 171 0.15 -7.76 20.90
C PRO A 171 -1.28 -8.22 20.58
N PHE A 172 -2.27 -7.70 21.31
CA PHE A 172 -3.68 -7.92 21.05
C PHE A 172 -4.13 -7.36 19.69
N SER A 173 -3.74 -6.14 19.30
CA SER A 173 -4.06 -5.60 17.97
C SER A 173 -3.45 -6.41 16.82
N LYS A 174 -2.20 -6.87 16.97
CA LYS A 174 -1.53 -7.74 15.99
C LYS A 174 -2.23 -9.10 15.90
N PHE A 175 -2.64 -9.67 17.04
CA PHE A 175 -3.41 -10.91 17.11
C PHE A 175 -4.80 -10.78 16.48
N MET A 176 -5.55 -9.73 16.81
CA MET A 176 -6.88 -9.45 16.26
C MET A 176 -6.83 -9.21 14.75
N TRP A 177 -5.77 -8.58 14.24
CA TRP A 177 -5.53 -8.48 12.81
C TRP A 177 -5.17 -9.84 12.19
N ALA A 178 -4.30 -10.63 12.81
CA ALA A 178 -3.86 -11.92 12.28
C ALA A 178 -5.00 -12.95 12.20
N ILE A 179 -5.85 -13.02 13.23
CA ILE A 179 -6.90 -14.04 13.35
C ILE A 179 -8.26 -13.55 12.82
N LEU A 180 -8.68 -12.35 13.22
CA LEU A 180 -10.03 -11.86 12.93
C LEU A 180 -10.07 -10.83 11.81
N ARG A 181 -8.90 -10.42 11.29
CA ARG A 181 -8.76 -9.29 10.35
C ARG A 181 -9.52 -8.04 10.84
N LYS A 182 -9.69 -7.89 12.17
CA LYS A 182 -10.39 -6.74 12.75
C LYS A 182 -9.43 -5.55 12.82
N PRO A 183 -9.78 -4.39 12.23
CA PRO A 183 -8.92 -3.23 12.27
C PRO A 183 -8.94 -2.64 13.67
N THR A 184 -7.76 -2.34 14.18
CA THR A 184 -7.61 -1.44 15.32
C THR A 184 -7.17 -0.08 14.79
N THR A 185 -7.61 0.99 15.44
CA THR A 185 -7.04 2.32 15.19
C THR A 185 -5.54 2.23 15.41
N VAL A 186 -4.74 2.51 14.37
CA VAL A 186 -3.29 2.63 14.54
C VAL A 186 -3.05 3.92 15.31
N LYS A 187 -2.91 3.80 16.63
CA LYS A 187 -2.42 4.90 17.44
C LYS A 187 -0.92 4.99 17.18
N MET A 188 -0.38 6.18 16.95
CA MET A 188 1.07 6.35 16.95
C MET A 188 1.55 6.44 18.39
N LYS A 189 2.70 5.82 18.68
CA LYS A 189 3.41 5.99 19.95
C LYS A 189 4.83 6.51 19.70
N PRO A 190 5.30 7.45 20.53
CA PRO A 190 6.69 7.87 20.49
C PRO A 190 7.58 6.77 21.07
N VAL A 191 8.64 6.43 20.36
CA VAL A 191 9.71 5.55 20.83
C VAL A 191 11.03 6.32 20.87
N LYS A 192 11.84 6.07 21.89
CA LYS A 192 13.18 6.66 22.00
C LYS A 192 14.09 6.06 20.91
N ARG A 193 14.55 6.88 19.99
CA ARG A 193 15.51 6.53 18.94
C ARG A 193 16.31 7.78 18.62
N TYR A 194 17.59 7.76 18.94
CA TYR A 194 18.44 8.93 18.72
C TYR A 194 18.81 9.04 17.23
N SER A 195 18.56 10.20 16.64
CA SER A 195 18.73 10.49 15.22
C SER A 195 19.46 11.84 15.04
N PRO A 196 20.80 11.85 14.94
CA PRO A 196 21.60 13.07 14.90
C PRO A 196 21.35 13.94 13.66
N GLN A 197 20.73 13.40 12.61
CA GLN A 197 20.35 14.14 11.39
C GLN A 197 19.43 15.34 11.66
N TRP A 198 18.75 15.37 12.81
CA TRP A 198 17.85 16.45 13.23
C TRP A 198 18.58 17.54 14.04
N ILE A 199 19.89 17.40 14.23
CA ILE A 199 20.77 18.40 14.86
C ILE A 199 21.51 19.14 13.74
N CYS A 200 21.33 20.46 13.67
CA CYS A 200 21.89 21.30 12.61
C CYS A 200 21.47 20.86 11.20
N ILE A 201 20.15 20.75 11.00
CA ILE A 201 19.53 20.40 9.72
C ILE A 201 19.87 21.48 8.70
N SER A 202 20.30 21.05 7.50
CA SER A 202 20.54 21.98 6.39
C SER A 202 19.22 22.59 5.91
N PRO A 203 19.14 23.92 5.67
CA PRO A 203 17.91 24.60 5.25
C PRO A 203 17.22 24.01 4.00
N ASP A 204 18.01 23.60 3.00
CA ASP A 204 17.52 22.96 1.77
C ASP A 204 16.86 21.60 2.02
N LYS A 205 17.27 20.90 3.10
CA LYS A 205 16.69 19.62 3.51
C LYS A 205 15.51 19.81 4.45
N SER A 206 15.55 20.81 5.32
CA SER A 206 14.50 21.04 6.31
C SER A 206 13.16 21.33 5.65
N ILE A 207 13.12 22.07 4.53
CA ILE A 207 11.87 22.42 3.84
C ILE A 207 11.07 21.22 3.30
N TYR A 208 11.67 20.03 3.20
CA TYR A 208 10.93 18.83 2.84
C TYR A 208 10.09 18.30 4.01
N THR A 209 10.47 18.60 5.24
CA THR A 209 9.84 18.05 6.46
C THR A 209 9.25 19.11 7.37
N HIS A 210 9.83 20.32 7.43
CA HIS A 210 9.48 21.42 8.33
C HIS A 210 9.06 22.66 7.54
N MET A 211 7.90 23.21 7.89
CA MET A 211 7.42 24.49 7.35
C MET A 211 7.13 25.46 8.49
N PRO A 212 7.95 26.50 8.71
CA PRO A 212 7.71 27.48 9.77
C PRO A 212 6.51 28.38 9.41
N ILE A 213 5.88 28.95 10.44
CA ILE A 213 4.85 29.99 10.26
C ILE A 213 5.44 31.23 9.57
N LEU A 214 6.67 31.61 9.92
CA LEU A 214 7.36 32.75 9.31
C LEU A 214 8.46 32.29 8.35
N PRO A 215 8.51 32.82 7.11
CA PRO A 215 9.50 32.44 6.11
C PRO A 215 10.95 32.61 6.55
N LEU A 216 11.24 33.64 7.37
CA LEU A 216 12.60 33.93 7.86
C LEU A 216 13.25 32.75 8.61
N PHE A 217 12.45 31.86 9.21
CA PHE A 217 12.96 30.69 9.93
C PHE A 217 13.26 29.49 9.02
N GLN A 218 12.98 29.57 7.71
CA GLN A 218 13.44 28.57 6.76
C GLN A 218 14.94 28.65 6.54
N LEU A 219 15.57 29.78 6.88
CA LEU A 219 16.98 30.04 6.62
C LEU A 219 17.33 29.87 5.13
N LEU A 220 16.44 30.37 4.27
CA LEU A 220 16.57 30.36 2.81
C LEU A 220 16.56 31.79 2.27
N GLU A 221 17.29 32.01 1.18
CA GLU A 221 17.27 33.26 0.43
C GLU A 221 15.93 33.45 -0.28
N TYR A 222 15.43 32.35 -0.86
CA TYR A 222 14.10 32.28 -1.46
C TYR A 222 13.27 31.25 -0.70
N PRO A 223 12.62 31.66 0.42
CA PRO A 223 11.75 30.77 1.18
C PRO A 223 10.61 30.20 0.32
N ILE A 224 10.30 28.93 0.52
CA ILE A 224 9.13 28.32 -0.12
C ILE A 224 7.85 28.81 0.54
N THR A 225 6.74 28.81 -0.20
CA THR A 225 5.42 29.12 0.35
C THR A 225 4.75 27.87 0.92
N ILE A 226 3.73 28.08 1.75
CA ILE A 226 2.94 26.98 2.32
C ILE A 226 2.23 26.14 1.23
N ASP A 227 1.79 26.75 0.13
CA ASP A 227 1.19 26.04 -1.01
C ASP A 227 2.19 25.11 -1.71
N VAL A 228 3.44 25.57 -1.89
CA VAL A 228 4.52 24.73 -2.42
C VAL A 228 4.78 23.54 -1.51
N PHE A 229 4.86 23.78 -0.19
CA PHE A 229 5.05 22.73 0.80
C PHE A 229 3.91 21.69 0.77
N MET A 230 2.66 22.13 0.67
CA MET A 230 1.47 21.27 0.70
C MET A 230 1.34 20.36 -0.53
N ARG A 231 1.86 20.79 -1.69
CA ARG A 231 1.81 20.02 -2.95
C ARG A 231 2.88 18.93 -3.04
N GLY A 232 3.80 18.88 -2.09
CA GLY A 232 4.73 17.77 -1.90
C GLY A 232 6.08 17.92 -2.61
N ASP A 233 6.91 16.90 -2.43
CA ASP A 233 8.36 16.97 -2.65
C ASP A 233 8.75 17.29 -4.09
N SER A 234 7.96 16.84 -5.07
CA SER A 234 8.21 17.12 -6.49
C SER A 234 8.14 18.62 -6.79
N LEU A 235 7.16 19.33 -6.23
CA LEU A 235 7.03 20.77 -6.46
C LEU A 235 8.07 21.56 -5.66
N ILE A 236 8.42 21.12 -4.44
CA ILE A 236 9.53 21.67 -3.67
C ILE A 236 10.82 21.58 -4.50
N HIS A 237 11.10 20.40 -5.07
CA HIS A 237 12.28 20.19 -5.90
C HIS A 237 12.31 21.10 -7.14
N GLN A 238 11.18 21.26 -7.83
CA GLN A 238 11.06 22.19 -8.95
C GLN A 238 11.29 23.65 -8.53
N TYR A 239 10.74 24.06 -7.38
CA TYR A 239 10.91 25.41 -6.84
C TYR A 239 12.37 25.71 -6.52
N VAL A 240 13.03 24.82 -5.75
CA VAL A 240 14.44 24.98 -5.37
C VAL A 240 15.36 24.97 -6.59
N SER A 241 15.05 24.15 -7.60
CA SER A 241 15.81 24.11 -8.85
C SER A 241 15.71 25.43 -9.63
N ARG A 242 14.55 26.10 -9.56
CA ARG A 242 14.31 27.40 -10.21
C ARG A 242 14.91 28.58 -9.45
N TYR A 243 15.00 28.48 -8.12
CA TYR A 243 15.51 29.52 -7.23
C TYR A 243 16.68 28.99 -6.39
N PRO A 244 17.89 28.94 -6.95
CA PRO A 244 19.08 28.45 -6.25
C PRO A 244 19.40 29.33 -5.04
N GLN A 245 19.64 28.69 -3.89
CA GLN A 245 19.94 29.36 -2.62
C GLN A 245 21.42 29.76 -2.60
N LYS A 246 21.74 31.04 -2.44
CA LYS A 246 23.12 31.57 -2.54
C LYS A 246 23.59 32.30 -1.28
N THR A 247 22.70 32.84 -0.44
CA THR A 247 23.09 33.61 0.74
C THR A 247 23.07 32.83 2.06
N ARG A 248 24.04 33.15 2.94
CA ARG A 248 24.18 32.59 4.29
C ARG A 248 23.82 33.58 5.42
N TYR A 249 23.55 34.84 5.08
CA TYR A 249 23.21 35.90 6.04
C TYR A 249 21.72 36.23 6.01
N TYR A 250 21.06 36.12 7.15
CA TYR A 250 19.60 36.20 7.27
C TYR A 250 19.16 37.53 7.89
N PHE A 251 19.14 38.60 7.08
CA PHE A 251 18.85 39.97 7.54
C PHE A 251 17.54 40.08 8.34
N ASP A 252 16.45 39.48 7.87
CA ASP A 252 15.16 39.56 8.55
C ASP A 252 15.15 38.84 9.90
N LEU A 253 15.89 37.73 10.03
CA LEU A 253 16.05 37.04 11.30
C LEU A 253 16.91 37.86 12.26
N GLU A 254 18.00 38.45 11.80
CA GLU A 254 18.86 39.33 12.60
C GLU A 254 18.10 40.59 13.06
N LYS A 255 17.17 41.11 12.26
CA LYS A 255 16.26 42.18 12.69
C LYS A 255 15.24 41.68 13.71
N TYR A 256 14.64 40.52 13.46
CA TYR A 256 13.64 39.92 14.35
C TYR A 256 14.17 39.66 15.76
N ILE A 257 15.41 39.16 15.89
CA ILE A 257 15.99 38.85 17.21
C ILE A 257 16.17 40.09 18.10
N GLN A 258 16.31 41.29 17.52
CA GLN A 258 16.46 42.56 18.25
C GLN A 258 15.14 43.07 18.84
N PHE A 259 14.00 42.51 18.43
CA PHE A 259 12.70 42.89 18.98
C PHE A 259 12.57 42.47 20.45
N SER A 260 11.86 43.29 21.23
CA SER A 260 11.38 42.90 22.56
C SER A 260 10.44 41.71 22.46
N ASP A 261 10.23 40.97 23.56
CA ASP A 261 9.37 39.79 23.56
C ASP A 261 7.95 40.10 23.07
N ILE A 262 7.35 41.21 23.52
CA ILE A 262 6.03 41.67 23.06
C ILE A 262 6.05 41.98 21.56
N ALA A 263 7.08 42.67 21.07
CA ALA A 263 7.20 43.00 19.65
C ALA A 263 7.37 41.75 18.78
N LYS A 264 8.12 40.73 19.25
CA LYS A 264 8.21 39.42 18.59
C LYS A 264 6.84 38.75 18.50
N TYR A 265 6.10 38.67 19.60
CA TYR A 265 4.76 38.07 19.60
C TYR A 265 3.81 38.77 18.62
N VAL A 266 3.77 40.11 18.64
CA VAL A 266 2.93 40.89 17.73
C VAL A 266 3.38 40.73 16.27
N TYR A 267 4.69 40.69 16.01
CA TYR A 267 5.23 40.47 14.68
C TYR A 267 4.80 39.11 14.13
N VAL A 268 4.91 38.03 14.92
CA VAL A 268 4.44 36.71 14.51
C VAL A 268 2.95 36.72 14.25
N ALA A 269 2.14 37.28 15.15
CA ALA A 269 0.68 37.33 15.01
C ALA A 269 0.23 38.00 13.70
N LYS A 270 0.82 39.16 13.37
CA LYS A 270 0.51 39.92 12.15
C LYS A 270 0.89 39.17 10.89
N ASN A 271 2.11 38.62 10.84
CA ASN A 271 2.60 37.97 9.64
C ASN A 271 2.02 36.56 9.43
N THR A 272 1.57 35.88 10.50
CA THR A 272 0.95 34.55 10.39
C THR A 272 -0.19 34.51 9.37
N LEU A 273 -1.08 35.51 9.38
CA LEU A 273 -2.24 35.54 8.48
C LEU A 273 -1.89 35.95 7.05
N LEU A 274 -0.74 36.61 6.85
CA LEU A 274 -0.22 36.91 5.51
C LEU A 274 0.29 35.64 4.83
N GLU A 275 0.97 34.79 5.61
CA GLU A 275 1.54 33.53 5.12
C GLU A 275 0.49 32.42 5.00
N ASN A 276 -0.48 32.41 5.92
CA ASN A 276 -1.56 31.44 5.92
C ASN A 276 -2.86 32.08 6.43
N PRO A 277 -3.81 32.42 5.54
CA PRO A 277 -5.05 33.10 5.91
C PRO A 277 -6.00 32.22 6.73
N PHE A 278 -5.71 30.93 6.91
CA PHE A 278 -6.49 30.01 7.74
C PHE A 278 -5.85 29.75 9.12
N ALA A 279 -4.68 30.33 9.41
CA ALA A 279 -3.97 30.14 10.67
C ALA A 279 -4.46 31.07 11.80
N HIS A 280 -5.78 31.28 11.91
CA HIS A 280 -6.36 32.20 12.89
C HIS A 280 -6.02 31.82 14.33
N PHE A 281 -5.96 30.52 14.65
CA PHE A 281 -5.57 30.07 16.00
C PHE A 281 -4.16 30.54 16.35
N ASN A 282 -3.20 30.38 15.42
CA ASN A 282 -1.82 30.76 15.65
C ASN A 282 -1.69 32.28 15.78
N ALA A 283 -2.38 33.07 14.94
CA ALA A 283 -2.40 34.52 15.13
C ALA A 283 -3.00 34.93 16.48
N ALA A 284 -4.11 34.28 16.89
CA ALA A 284 -4.77 34.54 18.17
C ALA A 284 -3.86 34.26 19.38
N ILE A 285 -3.16 33.11 19.37
CA ILE A 285 -2.33 32.70 20.51
C ILE A 285 -1.14 33.65 20.70
N TYR A 286 -0.58 34.19 19.61
CA TYR A 286 0.52 35.14 19.69
C TYR A 286 0.08 36.51 20.20
N TYR A 287 -1.09 37.01 19.81
CA TYR A 287 -1.66 38.19 20.46
C TYR A 287 -1.95 37.95 21.94
N TYR A 288 -2.47 36.77 22.29
CA TYR A 288 -2.66 36.36 23.68
C TYR A 288 -1.32 36.37 24.47
N PHE A 289 -0.24 35.79 23.91
CA PHE A 289 1.07 35.78 24.57
C PHE A 289 1.65 37.18 24.77
N ALA A 290 1.43 38.11 23.84
CA ALA A 290 1.80 39.52 24.03
C ALA A 290 1.11 40.12 25.28
N VAL A 291 -0.21 39.89 25.40
CA VAL A 291 -1.02 40.37 26.53
C VAL A 291 -0.62 39.70 27.84
N GLU A 292 -0.42 38.38 27.83
CA GLU A 292 0.00 37.60 29.00
C GLU A 292 1.37 38.04 29.50
N HIS A 293 2.35 38.19 28.59
CA HIS A 293 3.69 38.63 28.94
C HIS A 293 3.67 40.03 29.55
N PHE A 294 2.92 40.96 28.93
CA PHE A 294 2.75 42.31 29.47
C PHE A 294 2.12 42.31 30.85
N LYS A 295 1.03 41.54 31.05
CA LYS A 295 0.39 41.39 32.35
C LYS A 295 1.37 40.86 33.37
N ASN A 296 2.11 39.80 33.06
CA ASN A 296 3.00 39.14 34.02
C ASN A 296 4.16 40.05 34.43
N LYS A 297 4.63 40.92 33.53
CA LYS A 297 5.68 41.89 33.81
C LYS A 297 5.21 43.06 34.69
N ASN A 298 3.99 43.54 34.48
CA ASN A 298 3.51 44.82 35.04
C ASN A 298 2.45 44.67 36.14
N TYR A 299 2.02 43.45 36.46
CA TYR A 299 1.02 43.18 37.50
C TYR A 299 1.66 42.95 38.86
N LEU A 300 1.27 43.75 39.85
CA LEU A 300 1.68 43.55 41.24
C LEU A 300 0.60 42.76 41.98
N GLU A 301 0.91 41.52 42.35
CA GLU A 301 -0.03 40.63 43.02
C GLU A 301 -0.51 41.19 44.37
N GLU A 302 0.41 41.74 45.16
CA GLU A 302 0.12 42.35 46.48
C GLU A 302 -0.91 43.48 46.41
N LYS A 303 -0.92 44.24 45.31
CA LYS A 303 -1.84 45.36 45.09
C LYS A 303 -3.05 44.98 44.23
N ALA A 304 -3.09 43.73 43.75
CA ALA A 304 -4.07 43.24 42.79
C ALA A 304 -4.34 44.22 41.63
N ARG A 305 -3.28 44.88 41.13
CA ARG A 305 -3.37 45.96 40.13
C ARG A 305 -2.18 45.91 39.17
N LEU A 306 -2.45 46.30 37.93
CA LEU A 306 -1.46 46.44 36.88
C LEU A 306 -1.01 47.90 36.81
N PHE A 307 0.31 48.11 36.74
CA PHE A 307 0.92 49.44 36.70
C PHE A 307 1.73 49.59 35.41
N ALA A 308 1.20 50.35 34.46
CA ALA A 308 1.88 50.67 33.21
C ALA A 308 1.32 51.97 32.60
N PRO A 309 2.11 52.68 31.75
CA PRO A 309 1.66 53.85 31.01
C PRO A 309 0.46 53.56 30.09
N GLN A 310 -0.40 54.57 29.85
CA GLN A 310 -1.60 54.39 29.03
C GLN A 310 -1.31 54.02 27.57
N ASP A 311 -0.24 54.56 27.00
CA ASP A 311 0.25 54.27 25.65
C ASP A 311 0.71 52.82 25.49
N GLU A 312 1.12 52.16 26.58
CA GLU A 312 1.39 50.72 26.60
C GLU A 312 0.14 49.87 26.86
N LEU A 313 -0.79 50.35 27.71
CA LEU A 313 -2.03 49.66 28.04
C LEU A 313 -3.01 49.55 26.86
N ARG A 314 -3.17 50.61 26.07
CA ARG A 314 -4.14 50.66 24.97
C ARG A 314 -3.86 49.60 23.88
N PRO A 315 -2.61 49.42 23.40
CA PRO A 315 -2.28 48.31 22.49
C PRO A 315 -2.63 46.93 23.06
N MET A 316 -2.42 46.69 24.36
CA MET A 316 -2.73 45.40 24.97
C MET A 316 -4.24 45.11 24.99
N LEU A 317 -5.07 46.14 25.20
CA LEU A 317 -6.51 46.00 25.07
C LEU A 317 -6.92 45.64 23.63
N MET A 318 -6.29 46.27 22.63
CA MET A 318 -6.52 45.96 21.22
C MET A 318 -6.08 44.52 20.89
N TYR A 319 -4.88 44.11 21.30
CA TYR A 319 -4.37 42.74 21.08
C TYR A 319 -5.23 41.69 21.77
N SER A 320 -5.72 41.96 22.98
CA SER A 320 -6.66 41.08 23.66
C SER A 320 -7.95 40.90 22.86
N THR A 321 -8.52 41.98 22.33
CA THR A 321 -9.74 41.92 21.49
C THR A 321 -9.48 41.17 20.19
N LEU A 322 -8.37 41.45 19.50
CA LEU A 322 -7.97 40.73 18.28
C LEU A 322 -7.80 39.23 18.54
N ALA A 323 -7.18 38.85 19.66
CA ALA A 323 -7.04 37.44 20.04
C ALA A 323 -8.40 36.74 20.16
N ASP A 324 -9.39 37.34 20.83
CA ASP A 324 -10.73 36.74 20.96
C ASP A 324 -11.45 36.61 19.60
N SER A 325 -11.37 37.64 18.75
CA SER A 325 -11.95 37.61 17.41
C SER A 325 -11.33 36.50 16.55
N LEU A 326 -10.01 36.36 16.60
CA LEU A 326 -9.29 35.32 15.86
C LEU A 326 -9.56 33.92 16.43
N PHE A 327 -9.68 33.77 17.75
CA PHE A 327 -10.13 32.51 18.37
C PHE A 327 -11.54 32.11 17.91
N ALA A 328 -12.45 33.08 17.73
CA ALA A 328 -13.78 32.80 17.20
C ALA A 328 -13.71 32.32 15.73
N LEU A 329 -12.84 32.94 14.91
CA LEU A 329 -12.59 32.50 13.53
C LEU A 329 -11.95 31.09 13.48
N SER A 330 -11.04 30.76 14.40
CA SER A 330 -10.42 29.43 14.43
C SER A 330 -11.41 28.29 14.68
N VAL A 331 -12.51 28.55 15.40
CA VAL A 331 -13.59 27.54 15.57
C VAL A 331 -14.25 27.23 14.21
N TYR A 332 -14.36 28.22 13.33
CA TYR A 332 -14.88 28.03 11.98
C TYR A 332 -13.88 27.30 11.08
N ASP A 333 -12.57 27.57 11.23
CA ASP A 333 -11.51 26.83 10.55
C ASP A 333 -11.56 25.34 10.92
N ASP A 334 -11.69 25.00 12.19
CA ASP A 334 -11.80 23.62 12.68
C ASP A 334 -13.02 22.88 12.07
N VAL A 335 -14.14 23.59 11.87
CA VAL A 335 -15.35 23.04 11.22
C VAL A 335 -15.08 22.77 9.74
N ARG A 336 -14.45 23.73 9.05
CA ARG A 336 -14.13 23.62 7.62
C ARG A 336 -13.14 22.48 7.38
N GLU A 337 -12.11 22.38 8.22
CA GLU A 337 -11.13 21.30 8.18
C GLU A 337 -11.78 19.92 8.40
N LEU A 338 -12.62 19.77 9.44
CA LEU A 338 -13.33 18.50 9.68
C LEU A 338 -14.20 18.10 8.47
N LYS A 339 -14.87 19.07 7.83
CA LYS A 339 -15.67 18.83 6.62
C LYS A 339 -14.80 18.38 5.43
N ALA A 340 -13.59 18.92 5.29
CA ALA A 340 -12.63 18.50 4.28
C ALA A 340 -12.21 17.03 4.49
N PHE A 341 -11.87 16.65 5.72
CA PHE A 341 -11.56 15.25 6.06
C PHE A 341 -12.73 14.30 5.83
N GLN A 342 -13.94 14.70 6.23
CA GLN A 342 -15.14 13.92 5.96
C GLN A 342 -15.37 13.72 4.47
N SER A 343 -15.26 14.78 3.67
CA SER A 343 -15.45 14.71 2.21
C SER A 343 -14.43 13.79 1.54
N ARG A 344 -13.16 13.81 2.00
CA ARG A 344 -12.11 12.89 1.55
C ARG A 344 -12.41 11.45 1.95
N SER A 345 -12.80 11.20 3.20
CA SER A 345 -13.16 9.87 3.69
C SER A 345 -14.35 9.29 2.94
N GLU A 346 -15.41 10.08 2.69
CA GLU A 346 -16.58 9.64 1.93
C GLU A 346 -16.24 9.35 0.46
N ARG A 347 -15.47 10.22 -0.19
CA ARG A 347 -14.97 9.96 -1.55
C ARG A 347 -14.19 8.65 -1.57
N TRP A 348 -13.32 8.45 -0.57
CA TRP A 348 -12.50 7.27 -0.51
C TRP A 348 -13.35 5.99 -0.42
N LYS A 349 -14.34 5.97 0.48
CA LYS A 349 -15.28 4.84 0.67
C LYS A 349 -16.06 4.54 -0.61
N ARG A 350 -16.53 5.57 -1.32
CA ARG A 350 -17.24 5.40 -2.59
C ARG A 350 -16.37 4.74 -3.65
N ASP A 351 -15.17 5.26 -3.91
CA ASP A 351 -14.32 4.67 -4.96
C ASP A 351 -13.87 3.25 -4.59
N LEU A 352 -13.66 2.95 -3.29
CA LEU A 352 -13.37 1.58 -2.85
C LEU A 352 -14.55 0.65 -3.16
N ALA A 353 -15.76 1.05 -2.76
CA ALA A 353 -16.96 0.24 -2.96
C ALA A 353 -17.18 -0.04 -4.45
N GLU A 354 -16.99 0.97 -5.31
CA GLU A 354 -17.06 0.81 -6.76
C GLU A 354 -15.98 -0.14 -7.28
N PHE A 355 -14.73 0.04 -6.87
CA PHE A 355 -13.62 -0.83 -7.24
C PHE A 355 -13.87 -2.29 -6.82
N ASN A 356 -14.22 -2.51 -5.56
CA ASN A 356 -14.50 -3.85 -5.02
C ASN A 356 -15.68 -4.50 -5.72
N LYS A 357 -16.72 -3.73 -6.06
CA LYS A 357 -17.88 -4.22 -6.84
C LYS A 357 -17.46 -4.67 -8.24
N ILE A 358 -16.65 -3.89 -8.96
CA ILE A 358 -16.17 -4.26 -10.30
C ILE A 358 -15.38 -5.57 -10.24
N HIS A 359 -14.41 -5.67 -9.34
CA HIS A 359 -13.58 -6.88 -9.23
C HIS A 359 -14.35 -8.09 -8.73
N GLN A 360 -15.26 -7.92 -7.77
CA GLN A 360 -16.14 -8.98 -7.32
C GLN A 360 -16.99 -9.51 -8.48
N THR A 361 -17.57 -8.62 -9.29
CA THR A 361 -18.39 -8.99 -10.45
C THR A 361 -17.56 -9.76 -11.48
N ASN A 362 -16.35 -9.26 -11.80
CA ASN A 362 -15.46 -9.91 -12.75
C ASN A 362 -15.00 -11.29 -12.25
N SER A 363 -14.67 -11.43 -10.97
CA SER A 363 -14.28 -12.72 -10.37
C SER A 363 -15.43 -13.71 -10.36
N GLN A 364 -16.66 -13.28 -10.09
CA GLN A 364 -17.85 -14.12 -10.17
C GLN A 364 -18.11 -14.60 -11.61
N GLU A 365 -17.96 -13.71 -12.59
CA GLU A 365 -18.13 -14.03 -14.00
C GLU A 365 -17.09 -15.05 -14.50
N LEU A 366 -15.81 -14.85 -14.17
CA LEU A 366 -14.74 -15.82 -14.46
C LEU A 366 -15.00 -17.17 -13.79
N SER A 367 -15.44 -17.16 -12.53
CA SER A 367 -15.75 -18.38 -11.78
C SER A 367 -16.86 -19.19 -12.46
N LYS A 368 -17.92 -18.52 -12.94
CA LYS A 368 -19.00 -19.16 -13.71
C LYS A 368 -18.49 -19.77 -15.02
N ARG A 369 -17.62 -19.05 -15.74
CA ARG A 369 -17.04 -19.51 -17.01
C ARG A 369 -16.19 -20.76 -16.83
N TYR A 370 -15.23 -20.72 -15.91
CA TYR A 370 -14.39 -21.87 -15.62
C TYR A 370 -15.20 -23.06 -15.11
N THR A 371 -16.27 -22.84 -14.33
CA THR A 371 -17.19 -23.91 -13.91
C THR A 371 -17.88 -24.59 -15.11
N LYS A 372 -18.39 -23.82 -16.08
CA LYS A 372 -18.99 -24.36 -17.31
C LYS A 372 -17.98 -25.13 -18.15
N GLN A 373 -16.75 -24.65 -18.19
CA GLN A 373 -15.67 -25.29 -18.93
C GLN A 373 -15.22 -26.60 -18.28
N ILE A 374 -15.12 -26.65 -16.95
CA ILE A 374 -14.88 -27.89 -16.20
C ILE A 374 -15.96 -28.93 -16.51
N GLN A 375 -17.24 -28.52 -16.54
CA GLN A 375 -18.35 -29.42 -16.92
C GLN A 375 -18.18 -29.97 -18.35
N SER A 376 -17.75 -29.12 -19.28
CA SER A 376 -17.51 -29.50 -20.68
C SER A 376 -16.33 -30.48 -20.79
N ILE A 377 -15.22 -30.22 -20.11
CA ILE A 377 -14.05 -31.11 -20.05
C ILE A 377 -14.40 -32.46 -19.42
N LYS A 378 -15.19 -32.48 -18.34
CA LYS A 378 -15.65 -33.72 -17.71
C LYS A 378 -16.47 -34.57 -18.69
N LYS A 379 -17.37 -33.95 -19.45
CA LYS A 379 -18.16 -34.62 -20.49
C LYS A 379 -17.27 -35.28 -21.57
N VAL A 380 -16.28 -34.54 -22.09
CA VAL A 380 -15.30 -35.04 -23.07
C VAL A 380 -14.45 -36.17 -22.50
N SER A 381 -13.98 -36.03 -21.26
CA SER A 381 -13.16 -37.04 -20.58
C SER A 381 -13.91 -38.36 -20.43
N THR A 382 -15.17 -38.33 -19.96
CA THR A 382 -16.01 -39.53 -19.82
C THR A 382 -16.21 -40.25 -21.16
N GLN A 383 -16.40 -39.52 -22.26
CA GLN A 383 -16.50 -40.14 -23.58
C GLN A 383 -15.20 -40.77 -24.04
N ASN A 384 -14.07 -40.07 -23.90
CA ASN A 384 -12.78 -40.62 -24.28
C ASN A 384 -12.52 -41.94 -23.55
N THR A 385 -12.83 -42.01 -22.25
CA THR A 385 -12.77 -43.26 -21.48
C THR A 385 -13.71 -44.34 -22.04
N ALA A 386 -14.95 -43.99 -22.38
CA ALA A 386 -15.92 -44.94 -22.95
C ALA A 386 -15.46 -45.48 -24.32
N ILE A 387 -14.93 -44.62 -25.20
CA ILE A 387 -14.41 -45.02 -26.51
C ILE A 387 -13.18 -45.92 -26.35
N ILE A 388 -12.22 -45.57 -25.49
CA ILE A 388 -11.03 -46.39 -25.23
C ILE A 388 -11.43 -47.77 -24.72
N ALA A 389 -12.34 -47.84 -23.74
CA ALA A 389 -12.83 -49.11 -23.20
C ALA A 389 -13.58 -49.94 -24.24
N TYR A 390 -14.36 -49.28 -25.11
CA TYR A 390 -15.09 -49.95 -26.19
C TYR A 390 -14.15 -50.48 -27.28
N ILE A 391 -13.13 -49.71 -27.68
CA ILE A 391 -12.10 -50.17 -28.63
C ILE A 391 -11.34 -51.37 -28.05
N GLU A 392 -10.92 -51.31 -26.79
CA GLU A 392 -10.23 -52.42 -26.12
C GLU A 392 -11.06 -53.71 -26.12
N LYS A 393 -12.36 -53.61 -25.85
CA LYS A 393 -13.28 -54.74 -25.87
C LYS A 393 -13.47 -55.33 -27.26
N ASN A 394 -13.49 -54.50 -28.30
CA ASN A 394 -13.91 -54.91 -29.65
C ASN A 394 -12.77 -55.09 -30.67
N LYS A 395 -11.52 -54.73 -30.33
CA LYS A 395 -10.37 -54.87 -31.25
C LYS A 395 -10.08 -56.32 -31.66
N ASN A 396 -10.45 -57.30 -30.83
CA ASN A 396 -10.20 -58.73 -31.04
C ASN A 396 -11.48 -59.53 -31.38
N VAL A 397 -12.60 -58.87 -31.68
CA VAL A 397 -13.88 -59.53 -31.97
C VAL A 397 -13.83 -60.30 -33.31
N VAL A 398 -12.97 -59.87 -34.23
CA VAL A 398 -12.66 -60.58 -35.48
C VAL A 398 -11.33 -61.31 -35.27
N GLN A 399 -11.36 -62.63 -35.02
CA GLN A 399 -10.13 -63.44 -34.78
C GLN A 399 -9.73 -64.26 -36.01
N GLU A 400 -8.43 -64.40 -36.23
CA GLU A 400 -7.81 -65.18 -37.32
C GLU A 400 -8.18 -66.67 -37.24
N LYS A 401 -8.24 -67.20 -36.01
CA LYS A 401 -8.62 -68.58 -35.67
C LYS A 401 -9.98 -69.00 -36.23
N ASN A 402 -10.91 -68.06 -36.38
CA ASN A 402 -12.28 -68.37 -36.81
C ASN A 402 -12.35 -68.83 -38.27
N ILE A 403 -11.28 -68.68 -39.06
CA ILE A 403 -11.24 -69.10 -40.47
C ILE A 403 -10.19 -70.19 -40.72
N ILE A 404 -9.01 -70.11 -40.10
CA ILE A 404 -7.89 -71.02 -40.41
C ILE A 404 -8.14 -72.48 -39.96
N GLU A 405 -8.90 -72.69 -38.88
CA GLU A 405 -9.16 -74.04 -38.32
C GLU A 405 -10.44 -74.70 -38.86
N GLN A 406 -11.15 -74.09 -39.80
CA GLN A 406 -12.40 -74.64 -40.32
C GLN A 406 -12.15 -75.56 -41.53
N SER A 407 -12.84 -76.70 -41.56
CA SER A 407 -12.73 -77.65 -42.66
C SER A 407 -13.22 -77.00 -43.95
N ARG A 408 -12.38 -77.06 -45.00
CA ARG A 408 -12.73 -76.57 -46.32
C ARG A 408 -13.51 -77.67 -47.04
N PRO A 409 -14.63 -77.36 -47.71
CA PRO A 409 -15.38 -78.39 -48.42
C PRO A 409 -14.53 -78.97 -49.56
N LEU A 410 -14.37 -80.30 -49.58
CA LEU A 410 -13.95 -81.03 -50.76
C LEU A 410 -15.19 -81.25 -51.62
N VAL A 411 -15.17 -80.75 -52.85
CA VAL A 411 -16.32 -80.73 -53.76
C VAL A 411 -16.91 -82.14 -53.95
N GLN A 412 -17.94 -82.52 -53.18
CA GLN A 412 -18.87 -83.63 -53.47
C GLN A 412 -20.27 -83.41 -52.87
N LYS A 413 -21.26 -83.79 -53.68
CA LYS A 413 -22.45 -82.98 -54.03
C LYS A 413 -23.56 -82.69 -53.00
N ASN A 414 -23.50 -83.02 -51.70
CA ASN A 414 -24.70 -82.79 -50.83
C ASN A 414 -24.46 -82.39 -49.35
N SER A 415 -23.32 -82.68 -48.72
CA SER A 415 -23.01 -82.18 -47.35
C SER A 415 -22.66 -80.69 -47.32
N ASP A 416 -22.12 -80.19 -48.43
CA ASP A 416 -21.48 -78.89 -48.57
C ASP A 416 -22.47 -77.71 -48.52
N MET A 417 -23.75 -77.96 -48.79
CA MET A 417 -24.79 -76.94 -48.71
C MET A 417 -24.99 -76.45 -47.28
N TYR A 418 -25.00 -77.36 -46.30
CA TYR A 418 -25.19 -77.01 -44.89
C TYR A 418 -23.96 -76.29 -44.31
N GLU A 419 -22.77 -76.65 -44.77
CA GLU A 419 -21.51 -76.01 -44.35
C GLU A 419 -21.35 -74.60 -44.96
N ALA A 420 -21.69 -74.42 -46.25
CA ALA A 420 -21.76 -73.11 -46.88
C ALA A 420 -22.82 -72.19 -46.22
N ILE A 421 -23.95 -72.75 -45.79
CA ILE A 421 -24.98 -72.04 -45.01
C ILE A 421 -24.44 -71.65 -43.62
N ALA A 422 -23.68 -72.54 -42.95
CA ALA A 422 -23.07 -72.25 -41.65
C ALA A 422 -22.02 -71.13 -41.73
N LEU A 423 -21.12 -71.17 -42.73
CA LEU A 423 -20.15 -70.11 -43.01
C LEU A 423 -20.82 -68.76 -43.31
N LYS A 424 -21.90 -68.79 -44.11
CA LYS A 424 -22.73 -67.61 -44.42
C LYS A 424 -23.36 -67.02 -43.16
N SER A 425 -23.96 -67.86 -42.31
CA SER A 425 -24.58 -67.45 -41.05
C SER A 425 -23.58 -66.81 -40.07
N GLN A 426 -22.37 -67.39 -39.97
CA GLN A 426 -21.32 -66.83 -39.11
C GLN A 426 -20.76 -65.49 -39.65
N SER A 427 -20.62 -65.35 -40.97
CA SER A 427 -20.25 -64.08 -41.60
C SER A 427 -21.32 -63.00 -41.38
N ASP A 428 -22.60 -63.37 -41.46
CA ASP A 428 -23.72 -62.46 -41.21
C ASP A 428 -23.79 -62.02 -39.72
N SER A 429 -23.42 -62.92 -38.80
CA SER A 429 -23.23 -62.58 -37.38
C SER A 429 -22.08 -61.60 -37.15
N LEU A 430 -20.94 -61.79 -37.83
CA LEU A 430 -19.80 -60.87 -37.77
C LEU A 430 -20.15 -59.48 -38.33
N LEU A 431 -20.94 -59.44 -39.41
CA LEU A 431 -21.46 -58.21 -40.00
C LEU A 431 -22.36 -57.46 -39.01
N GLN A 432 -23.26 -58.17 -38.32
CA GLN A 432 -24.14 -57.57 -37.32
C GLN A 432 -23.34 -56.94 -36.18
N GLN A 433 -22.24 -57.55 -35.77
CA GLN A 433 -21.33 -57.02 -34.76
C GLN A 433 -20.60 -55.76 -35.25
N ILE A 434 -20.11 -55.74 -36.50
CA ILE A 434 -19.47 -54.55 -37.10
C ILE A 434 -20.46 -53.38 -37.22
N GLN A 435 -21.70 -53.64 -37.63
CA GLN A 435 -22.75 -52.62 -37.71
C GLN A 435 -23.10 -52.04 -36.34
N ALA A 436 -23.15 -52.87 -35.29
CA ALA A 436 -23.36 -52.41 -33.92
C ALA A 436 -22.21 -51.50 -33.43
N ILE A 437 -20.96 -51.82 -33.81
CA ILE A 437 -19.78 -50.99 -33.53
C ILE A 437 -19.90 -49.62 -34.23
N GLN A 438 -20.33 -49.60 -35.50
CA GLN A 438 -20.50 -48.38 -36.25
C GLN A 438 -21.57 -47.46 -35.64
N ILE A 439 -22.74 -48.01 -35.32
CA ILE A 439 -23.84 -47.26 -34.68
C ILE A 439 -23.40 -46.66 -33.35
N PHE A 440 -22.68 -47.42 -32.53
CA PHE A 440 -22.14 -46.93 -31.27
C PHE A 440 -21.20 -45.73 -31.49
N LEU A 441 -20.27 -45.81 -32.42
CA LEU A 441 -19.31 -44.73 -32.67
C LEU A 441 -19.93 -43.49 -33.31
N ASP A 442 -20.86 -43.66 -34.24
CA ASP A 442 -21.64 -42.55 -34.81
C ASP A 442 -22.44 -41.83 -33.71
N SER A 443 -22.97 -42.56 -32.71
CA SER A 443 -23.62 -41.95 -31.55
C SER A 443 -22.64 -41.14 -30.67
N GLN A 444 -21.38 -41.57 -30.55
CA GLN A 444 -20.36 -40.85 -29.79
C GLN A 444 -19.92 -39.55 -30.48
N LEU A 445 -19.90 -39.53 -31.83
CA LEU A 445 -19.63 -38.34 -32.65
C LEU A 445 -20.70 -37.25 -32.50
N GLN A 446 -21.94 -37.61 -32.16
CA GLN A 446 -23.04 -36.65 -31.97
C GLN A 446 -23.01 -35.96 -30.59
N PHE A 447 -22.44 -36.60 -29.56
CA PHE A 447 -22.56 -36.14 -28.17
C PHE A 447 -21.57 -35.02 -27.77
N VAL A 448 -20.45 -34.84 -28.49
CA VAL A 448 -19.57 -33.67 -28.36
C VAL A 448 -19.30 -33.06 -29.72
N SER A 449 -19.79 -31.85 -29.90
CA SER A 449 -19.64 -31.11 -31.15
C SER A 449 -18.37 -30.26 -31.13
N ASN A 450 -17.76 -30.04 -32.30
CA ASN A 450 -16.72 -29.03 -32.52
C ASN A 450 -17.07 -27.66 -31.88
N ASN A 451 -18.37 -27.37 -31.76
CA ASN A 451 -18.90 -26.19 -31.09
C ASN A 451 -18.56 -26.12 -29.58
N ASP A 452 -18.58 -27.23 -28.84
CA ASP A 452 -18.25 -27.22 -27.40
C ASP A 452 -16.77 -26.93 -27.16
N ALA A 453 -15.91 -27.44 -28.05
CA ALA A 453 -14.48 -27.16 -28.09
C ALA A 453 -14.19 -25.69 -28.41
N GLN A 454 -14.83 -25.16 -29.45
CA GLN A 454 -14.71 -23.76 -29.84
C GLN A 454 -15.21 -22.80 -28.77
N LYS A 455 -16.29 -23.15 -28.05
CA LYS A 455 -16.78 -22.39 -26.90
C LYS A 455 -15.77 -22.36 -25.75
N ALA A 456 -15.14 -23.50 -25.42
CA ALA A 456 -14.10 -23.55 -24.40
C ALA A 456 -12.91 -22.63 -24.76
N LEU A 457 -12.47 -22.65 -26.03
CA LEU A 457 -11.43 -21.77 -26.53
C LEU A 457 -11.82 -20.27 -26.46
N ALA A 458 -13.06 -19.94 -26.82
CA ALA A 458 -13.56 -18.58 -26.74
C ALA A 458 -13.61 -18.07 -25.29
N TYR A 459 -13.99 -18.94 -24.34
CA TYR A 459 -14.00 -18.60 -22.92
C TYR A 459 -12.60 -18.32 -22.37
N GLU A 460 -11.58 -19.08 -22.76
CA GLU A 460 -10.17 -18.85 -22.37
C GLU A 460 -9.65 -17.49 -22.86
N LYS A 461 -9.89 -17.16 -24.14
CA LYS A 461 -9.49 -15.85 -24.70
C LYS A 461 -10.13 -14.69 -23.94
N GLN A 462 -11.43 -14.77 -23.69
CA GLN A 462 -12.15 -13.73 -22.95
C GLN A 462 -11.71 -13.65 -21.48
N ALA A 463 -11.36 -14.78 -20.86
CA ALA A 463 -10.84 -14.81 -19.49
C ALA A 463 -9.49 -14.09 -19.38
N LEU A 464 -8.59 -14.34 -20.33
CA LEU A 464 -7.29 -13.65 -20.42
C LEU A 464 -7.47 -12.13 -20.56
N GLU A 465 -8.33 -11.68 -21.48
CA GLU A 465 -8.63 -10.25 -21.66
C GLU A 465 -9.18 -9.60 -20.37
N LEU A 466 -10.07 -10.30 -19.66
CA LEU A 466 -10.66 -9.81 -18.42
C LEU A 466 -9.63 -9.76 -17.28
N ASN A 467 -8.70 -10.71 -17.20
CA ASN A 467 -7.58 -10.68 -16.24
C ASN A 467 -6.63 -9.50 -16.50
N GLN A 468 -6.26 -9.28 -17.76
CA GLN A 468 -5.44 -8.12 -18.15
C GLN A 468 -6.14 -6.79 -17.80
N LYS A 469 -7.45 -6.71 -18.04
CA LYS A 469 -8.28 -5.56 -17.64
C LYS A 469 -8.27 -5.37 -16.11
N ASN A 470 -8.45 -6.44 -15.33
CA ASN A 470 -8.40 -6.38 -13.87
C ASN A 470 -7.04 -5.86 -13.36
N THR A 471 -5.94 -6.35 -13.92
CA THR A 471 -4.59 -5.89 -13.57
C THR A 471 -4.40 -4.40 -13.85
N ARG A 472 -4.92 -3.89 -14.98
CA ARG A 472 -4.90 -2.46 -15.31
C ARG A 472 -5.74 -1.63 -14.35
N ILE A 473 -6.95 -2.08 -14.00
CA ILE A 473 -7.83 -1.40 -13.05
C ILE A 473 -7.19 -1.33 -11.66
N LEU A 474 -6.56 -2.42 -11.19
CA LEU A 474 -5.83 -2.45 -9.91
C LEU A 474 -4.69 -1.44 -9.88
N ARG A 475 -3.86 -1.38 -10.94
CA ARG A 475 -2.78 -0.38 -11.04
C ARG A 475 -3.34 1.04 -10.98
N ASN A 476 -4.36 1.35 -11.78
CA ASN A 476 -4.99 2.67 -11.80
C ASN A 476 -5.58 3.04 -10.44
N TYR A 477 -6.18 2.08 -9.73
CA TYR A 477 -6.71 2.28 -8.39
C TYR A 477 -5.60 2.64 -7.40
N ILE A 478 -4.51 1.87 -7.36
CA ILE A 478 -3.37 2.12 -6.47
C ILE A 478 -2.76 3.51 -6.75
N THR A 479 -2.53 3.84 -8.03
CA THR A 479 -1.96 5.13 -8.43
C THR A 479 -2.87 6.32 -8.06
N LYS A 480 -4.18 6.23 -8.30
CA LYS A 480 -5.12 7.31 -7.95
C LYS A 480 -5.24 7.52 -6.43
N LYS A 481 -5.11 6.46 -5.64
CA LYS A 481 -5.32 6.50 -4.18
C LYS A 481 -4.13 7.00 -3.38
N GLY A 482 -2.89 6.79 -3.84
CA GLY A 482 -1.69 7.30 -3.18
C GLY A 482 -1.74 8.81 -2.92
N ASN A 483 -2.37 9.56 -3.83
CA ASN A 483 -2.48 11.03 -3.77
C ASN A 483 -3.67 11.54 -2.93
N SER A 484 -4.48 10.68 -2.32
CA SER A 484 -5.69 11.08 -1.56
C SER A 484 -5.81 10.33 -0.24
N MET A 485 -4.69 9.85 0.29
CA MET A 485 -4.65 8.95 1.43
C MET A 485 -5.07 9.68 2.72
N PRO A 486 -6.09 9.21 3.45
CA PRO A 486 -6.32 9.64 4.83
C PRO A 486 -5.33 8.94 5.79
N MET A 487 -5.10 9.54 6.96
CA MET A 487 -4.19 9.04 8.02
C MET A 487 -4.49 7.60 8.48
N VAL A 488 -5.65 7.05 8.12
CA VAL A 488 -6.00 5.63 8.32
C VAL A 488 -4.88 4.67 7.90
N TYR A 489 -4.09 5.00 6.88
CA TYR A 489 -3.08 4.12 6.32
C TYR A 489 -1.67 4.55 6.71
N VAL A 490 -1.00 3.77 7.55
CA VAL A 490 0.37 4.04 7.98
C VAL A 490 1.40 3.52 6.95
N SER A 491 0.97 2.72 5.98
CA SER A 491 1.82 2.28 4.87
C SER A 491 1.00 1.94 3.63
N ASN A 492 1.65 2.07 2.45
CA ASN A 492 1.11 1.69 1.15
C ASN A 492 0.66 0.21 1.09
N LYS A 493 1.25 -0.65 1.93
CA LYS A 493 0.88 -2.08 2.05
C LYS A 493 -0.60 -2.28 2.37
N SER A 494 -1.22 -1.33 3.07
CA SER A 494 -2.65 -1.40 3.39
C SER A 494 -3.57 -1.10 2.20
N ILE A 495 -3.02 -0.57 1.10
CA ILE A 495 -3.74 -0.13 -0.11
C ILE A 495 -3.44 -1.03 -1.30
N GLU A 496 -2.25 -1.62 -1.36
CA GLU A 496 -1.75 -2.41 -2.49
C GLU A 496 -2.52 -3.73 -2.75
N LYS A 497 -3.49 -4.08 -1.88
CA LYS A 497 -4.32 -5.29 -1.96
C LYS A 497 -3.48 -6.53 -2.31
N THR A 498 -2.37 -6.72 -1.60
CA THR A 498 -1.30 -7.68 -1.95
C THR A 498 -1.84 -9.09 -2.19
N LEU A 499 -2.78 -9.56 -1.36
CA LEU A 499 -3.42 -10.87 -1.53
C LEU A 499 -4.18 -10.99 -2.86
N TYR A 500 -4.94 -9.97 -3.26
CA TYR A 500 -5.62 -9.98 -4.56
C TYR A 500 -4.61 -10.02 -5.72
N LYS A 501 -3.51 -9.27 -5.59
CA LYS A 501 -2.42 -9.28 -6.56
C LYS A 501 -1.76 -10.66 -6.66
N GLU A 502 -1.49 -11.31 -5.53
CA GLU A 502 -0.95 -12.67 -5.44
C GLU A 502 -1.90 -13.70 -6.07
N TYR A 503 -3.20 -13.58 -5.81
CA TYR A 503 -4.21 -14.43 -6.45
C TYR A 503 -4.27 -14.24 -7.96
N LEU A 504 -4.23 -13.00 -8.46
CA LEU A 504 -4.16 -12.72 -9.89
C LEU A 504 -2.90 -13.31 -10.53
N PHE A 505 -1.73 -13.12 -9.91
CA PHE A 505 -0.49 -13.72 -10.43
C PHE A 505 -0.52 -15.24 -10.42
N SER A 506 -1.13 -15.84 -9.39
CA SER A 506 -1.28 -17.29 -9.32
C SER A 506 -2.20 -17.80 -10.43
N ILE A 507 -3.31 -17.11 -10.68
CA ILE A 507 -4.22 -17.41 -11.80
C ILE A 507 -3.50 -17.23 -13.15
N ASP A 508 -2.75 -16.16 -13.35
CA ASP A 508 -1.99 -15.94 -14.60
C ASP A 508 -0.91 -17.01 -14.82
N SER A 509 -0.18 -17.41 -13.76
CA SER A 509 0.82 -18.47 -13.83
C SER A 509 0.20 -19.84 -14.16
N LEU A 510 -0.95 -20.14 -13.55
CA LEU A 510 -1.72 -21.35 -13.82
C LEU A 510 -2.32 -21.35 -15.23
N ASN A 511 -2.80 -20.20 -15.73
CA ASN A 511 -3.24 -20.02 -17.12
C ASN A 511 -2.11 -20.34 -18.09
N THR A 512 -0.90 -19.80 -17.90
CA THR A 512 0.25 -20.10 -18.78
C THR A 512 0.54 -21.60 -18.91
N LYS A 513 0.27 -22.40 -17.85
CA LYS A 513 0.46 -23.87 -17.90
C LYS A 513 -0.73 -24.63 -18.51
N ALA A 514 -1.96 -24.21 -18.22
CA ALA A 514 -3.17 -24.90 -18.65
C ALA A 514 -3.59 -24.51 -20.08
N THR A 515 -3.42 -23.24 -20.45
CA THR A 515 -3.95 -22.68 -21.70
C THR A 515 -3.24 -23.28 -22.91
N ASP A 516 -1.92 -23.43 -22.91
CA ASP A 516 -1.21 -24.05 -24.05
C ASP A 516 -1.61 -25.52 -24.24
N THR A 517 -1.74 -26.25 -23.13
CA THR A 517 -2.16 -27.66 -23.13
C THR A 517 -3.60 -27.81 -23.61
N LEU A 518 -4.50 -26.94 -23.14
CA LEU A 518 -5.91 -26.92 -23.55
C LEU A 518 -6.07 -26.47 -25.00
N ILE A 519 -5.35 -25.43 -25.44
CA ILE A 519 -5.36 -24.95 -26.83
C ILE A 519 -4.82 -26.05 -27.75
N ASN A 520 -3.73 -26.71 -27.39
CA ASN A 520 -3.18 -27.84 -28.16
C ASN A 520 -4.19 -28.99 -28.24
N PHE A 521 -4.81 -29.36 -27.12
CA PHE A 521 -5.86 -30.38 -27.09
C PHE A 521 -7.03 -30.02 -28.01
N LEU A 522 -7.56 -28.80 -27.92
CA LEU A 522 -8.75 -28.37 -28.66
C LEU A 522 -8.49 -28.10 -30.15
N ASN A 523 -7.34 -27.54 -30.52
CA ASN A 523 -7.04 -27.15 -31.91
C ASN A 523 -6.31 -28.23 -32.72
N ILE A 524 -5.60 -29.14 -32.07
CA ILE A 524 -4.75 -30.12 -32.75
C ILE A 524 -5.24 -31.53 -32.45
N GLN A 525 -5.27 -31.95 -31.19
CA GLN A 525 -5.54 -33.35 -30.86
C GLN A 525 -7.01 -33.73 -31.11
N GLN A 526 -7.96 -32.90 -30.71
CA GLN A 526 -9.39 -33.23 -30.82
C GLN A 526 -9.87 -33.32 -32.29
N PRO A 527 -9.49 -32.41 -33.21
CA PRO A 527 -9.81 -32.58 -34.63
C PRO A 527 -9.21 -33.85 -35.23
N ILE A 528 -7.95 -34.18 -34.90
CA ILE A 528 -7.28 -35.41 -35.35
C ILE A 528 -8.06 -36.65 -34.87
N VAL A 529 -8.47 -36.66 -33.61
CA VAL A 529 -9.27 -37.75 -33.03
C VAL A 529 -10.60 -37.90 -33.78
N PHE A 530 -11.31 -36.81 -34.04
CA PHE A 530 -12.58 -36.87 -34.80
C PHE A 530 -12.40 -37.35 -36.23
N GLU A 531 -11.33 -36.93 -36.90
CA GLU A 531 -10.99 -37.39 -38.25
C GLU A 531 -10.63 -38.89 -38.26
N GLN A 532 -9.90 -39.36 -37.26
CA GLN A 532 -9.59 -40.79 -37.09
C GLN A 532 -10.86 -41.62 -36.88
N ILE A 533 -11.84 -41.19 -36.09
CA ILE A 533 -13.11 -41.93 -35.96
C ILE A 533 -13.85 -42.01 -37.30
N LYS A 534 -13.85 -40.93 -38.09
CA LYS A 534 -14.47 -40.95 -39.43
C LYS A 534 -13.75 -41.93 -40.36
N ASN A 535 -12.42 -41.91 -40.35
CA ASN A 535 -11.60 -42.84 -41.13
C ASN A 535 -11.82 -44.29 -40.68
N TYR A 536 -12.02 -44.53 -39.39
CA TYR A 536 -12.36 -45.85 -38.85
C TYR A 536 -13.71 -46.33 -39.38
N ASN A 537 -14.74 -45.50 -39.31
CA ASN A 537 -16.07 -45.85 -39.80
C ASN A 537 -16.03 -46.14 -41.31
N ALA A 538 -15.25 -45.37 -42.07
CA ALA A 538 -15.04 -45.60 -43.49
C ALA A 538 -14.29 -46.93 -43.78
N LEU A 539 -13.24 -47.25 -43.01
CA LEU A 539 -12.50 -48.50 -43.13
C LEU A 539 -13.36 -49.71 -42.75
N LEU A 540 -14.13 -49.63 -41.65
CA LEU A 540 -15.09 -50.67 -41.26
C LEU A 540 -16.10 -50.96 -42.37
N LEU A 541 -16.64 -49.91 -43.00
CA LEU A 541 -17.54 -50.02 -44.15
C LEU A 541 -16.85 -50.67 -45.35
N LEU A 542 -15.60 -50.29 -45.63
CA LEU A 542 -14.81 -50.87 -46.71
C LEU A 542 -14.53 -52.36 -46.47
N TYR A 543 -14.10 -52.74 -45.26
CA TYR A 543 -13.88 -54.14 -44.90
C TYR A 543 -15.17 -54.94 -44.95
N THR A 544 -16.27 -54.38 -44.48
CA THR A 544 -17.60 -54.97 -44.60
C THR A 544 -17.96 -55.25 -46.06
N LYS A 545 -17.72 -54.29 -46.97
CA LYS A 545 -17.93 -54.46 -48.41
C LYS A 545 -16.98 -55.50 -49.03
N ASN A 546 -15.72 -55.55 -48.59
CA ASN A 546 -14.75 -56.53 -49.05
C ASN A 546 -15.12 -57.95 -48.61
N LEU A 547 -15.55 -58.13 -47.35
CA LEU A 547 -16.10 -59.39 -46.84
C LEU A 547 -17.36 -59.81 -47.61
N GLN A 548 -18.27 -58.88 -47.91
CA GLN A 548 -19.43 -59.13 -48.78
C GLN A 548 -19.01 -59.57 -50.20
N THR A 549 -17.92 -59.01 -50.73
CA THR A 549 -17.42 -59.33 -52.07
C THR A 549 -16.72 -60.69 -52.11
N ILE A 550 -15.88 -61.02 -51.11
CA ILE A 550 -15.25 -62.35 -50.95
C ILE A 550 -16.35 -63.42 -50.82
N LYS A 551 -17.40 -63.17 -50.03
CA LYS A 551 -18.58 -64.03 -49.90
C LYS A 551 -19.27 -64.35 -51.23
N SER A 552 -19.24 -63.43 -52.20
CA SER A 552 -19.82 -63.64 -53.54
C SER A 552 -18.97 -64.51 -54.47
N LYS A 553 -17.71 -64.80 -54.10
CA LYS A 553 -16.68 -65.45 -54.94
C LYS A 553 -16.19 -66.82 -54.44
N LEU A 554 -16.66 -67.28 -53.28
CA LEU A 554 -16.32 -68.53 -52.55
C LEU A 554 -16.50 -69.88 -53.31
N GLN A 555 -16.55 -69.90 -54.64
CA GLN A 555 -16.64 -71.13 -55.44
C GLN A 555 -15.27 -71.69 -55.90
N THR A 556 -14.16 -70.96 -55.76
CA THR A 556 -12.82 -71.43 -56.17
C THR A 556 -11.69 -70.88 -55.30
N SER A 557 -10.81 -71.79 -54.84
CA SER A 557 -9.63 -71.52 -54.00
C SER A 557 -8.59 -70.62 -54.70
N ILE A 558 -8.74 -69.29 -54.61
CA ILE A 558 -7.76 -68.32 -55.12
C ILE A 558 -7.44 -67.27 -54.04
N GLY A 559 -6.54 -67.60 -53.10
CA GLY A 559 -5.88 -66.60 -52.22
C GLY A 559 -6.78 -65.82 -51.24
N GLU A 560 -8.02 -66.25 -51.03
CA GLU A 560 -9.04 -65.54 -50.22
C GLU A 560 -8.70 -65.50 -48.72
N ASP A 561 -8.06 -66.54 -48.19
CA ASP A 561 -7.61 -66.59 -46.79
C ASP A 561 -6.56 -65.52 -46.51
N THR A 562 -5.63 -65.30 -47.46
CA THR A 562 -4.59 -64.27 -47.34
C THR A 562 -5.20 -62.88 -47.31
N LEU A 563 -6.17 -62.61 -48.19
CA LEU A 563 -6.89 -61.33 -48.21
C LEU A 563 -7.71 -61.08 -46.93
N TYR A 564 -8.31 -62.12 -46.36
CA TYR A 564 -9.02 -62.02 -45.07
C TYR A 564 -8.06 -61.76 -43.90
N VAL A 565 -6.97 -62.52 -43.82
CA VAL A 565 -5.94 -62.37 -42.78
C VAL A 565 -5.29 -60.99 -42.86
N ASP A 566 -5.01 -60.50 -44.07
CA ASP A 566 -4.48 -59.15 -44.32
C ASP A 566 -5.45 -58.07 -43.85
N ALA A 567 -6.73 -58.18 -44.22
CA ALA A 567 -7.77 -57.24 -43.79
C ALA A 567 -7.94 -57.22 -42.26
N LEU A 568 -7.90 -58.38 -41.60
CA LEU A 568 -8.03 -58.52 -40.15
C LEU A 568 -6.82 -57.95 -39.40
N ARG A 569 -5.62 -58.16 -39.93
CA ARG A 569 -4.37 -57.59 -39.42
C ARG A 569 -4.34 -56.08 -39.57
N GLU A 570 -4.71 -55.55 -40.73
CA GLU A 570 -4.81 -54.11 -40.96
C GLU A 570 -5.85 -53.45 -40.05
N TYR A 571 -7.02 -54.08 -39.86
CA TYR A 571 -8.05 -53.66 -38.91
C TYR A 571 -7.51 -53.61 -37.46
N THR A 572 -6.85 -54.68 -37.01
CA THR A 572 -6.32 -54.78 -35.64
C THR A 572 -5.24 -53.72 -35.39
N GLN A 573 -4.31 -53.55 -36.33
CA GLN A 573 -3.26 -52.53 -36.25
C GLN A 573 -3.85 -51.12 -36.25
N TYR A 574 -4.88 -50.87 -37.05
CA TYR A 574 -5.56 -49.58 -37.08
C TYR A 574 -6.26 -49.31 -35.74
N MET A 575 -6.94 -50.31 -35.17
CA MET A 575 -7.60 -50.20 -33.85
C MET A 575 -6.62 -49.88 -32.72
N GLN A 576 -5.44 -50.50 -32.72
CA GLN A 576 -4.37 -50.20 -31.76
C GLN A 576 -3.83 -48.77 -31.93
N ARG A 577 -3.68 -48.30 -33.17
CA ARG A 577 -3.25 -46.92 -33.45
C ARG A 577 -4.28 -45.90 -32.93
N VAL A 578 -5.56 -46.09 -33.25
CA VAL A 578 -6.64 -45.22 -32.77
C VAL A 578 -6.69 -45.21 -31.24
N GLN A 579 -6.66 -46.38 -30.58
CA GLN A 579 -6.64 -46.47 -29.13
C GLN A 579 -5.48 -45.68 -28.49
N THR A 580 -4.28 -45.78 -29.10
CA THR A 580 -3.08 -45.09 -28.63
C THR A 580 -3.23 -43.57 -28.73
N GLU A 581 -3.74 -43.06 -29.84
CA GLU A 581 -3.95 -41.62 -30.04
C GLU A 581 -5.06 -41.07 -29.12
N PHE A 582 -6.15 -41.80 -28.91
CA PHE A 582 -7.17 -41.45 -27.91
C PHE A 582 -6.62 -41.40 -26.49
N SER A 583 -5.79 -42.38 -26.13
CA SER A 583 -5.15 -42.43 -24.82
C SER A 583 -4.24 -41.23 -24.61
N LYS A 584 -3.42 -40.86 -25.61
CA LYS A 584 -2.57 -39.65 -25.59
C LYS A 584 -3.39 -38.37 -25.41
N ALA A 585 -4.49 -38.22 -26.13
CA ALA A 585 -5.35 -37.04 -26.04
C ALA A 585 -6.07 -36.94 -24.67
N ALA A 586 -6.41 -38.07 -24.04
CA ALA A 586 -7.14 -38.10 -22.77
C ALA A 586 -6.28 -37.74 -21.54
N VAL A 587 -4.95 -37.91 -21.58
CA VAL A 587 -4.06 -37.72 -20.41
C VAL A 587 -4.09 -36.29 -19.87
N ALA A 588 -4.24 -35.28 -20.72
CA ALA A 588 -4.15 -33.87 -20.33
C ALA A 588 -5.43 -33.33 -19.66
N LEU A 589 -6.60 -33.95 -19.90
CA LEU A 589 -7.90 -33.42 -19.46
C LEU A 589 -8.07 -33.35 -17.94
N PRO A 590 -7.67 -34.36 -17.14
CA PRO A 590 -7.74 -34.28 -15.68
C PRO A 590 -6.85 -33.18 -15.09
N GLU A 591 -5.67 -32.97 -15.66
CA GLU A 591 -4.73 -31.93 -15.21
C GLU A 591 -5.30 -30.53 -15.47
N ILE A 592 -5.85 -30.29 -16.66
CA ILE A 592 -6.52 -29.02 -16.99
C ILE A 592 -7.73 -28.80 -16.07
N SER A 593 -8.56 -29.82 -15.83
CA SER A 593 -9.71 -29.70 -14.92
C SER A 593 -9.27 -29.29 -13.51
N LYS A 594 -8.18 -29.87 -12.99
CA LYS A 594 -7.63 -29.54 -11.67
C LYS A 594 -7.13 -28.09 -11.61
N ILE A 595 -6.49 -27.61 -12.68
CA ILE A 595 -6.04 -26.20 -12.75
C ILE A 595 -7.25 -25.25 -12.76
N LEU A 596 -8.28 -25.54 -13.55
CA LEU A 596 -9.50 -24.72 -13.58
C LEU A 596 -10.26 -24.76 -12.24
N GLU A 597 -10.30 -25.90 -11.55
CA GLU A 597 -10.87 -26.00 -10.21
C GLU A 597 -10.09 -25.12 -9.21
N THR A 598 -8.76 -25.06 -9.36
CA THR A 598 -7.91 -24.15 -8.58
C THR A 598 -8.22 -22.68 -8.92
N HIS A 599 -8.42 -22.31 -10.19
CA HIS A 599 -8.86 -20.96 -10.57
C HIS A 599 -10.18 -20.59 -9.91
N VAL A 600 -11.18 -21.47 -9.97
CA VAL A 600 -12.50 -21.23 -9.38
C VAL A 600 -12.37 -20.99 -7.87
N GLN A 601 -11.54 -21.77 -7.18
CA GLN A 601 -11.29 -21.61 -5.76
C GLN A 601 -10.65 -20.25 -5.44
N LEU A 602 -9.57 -19.88 -6.14
CA LEU A 602 -8.90 -18.59 -5.95
C LEU A 602 -9.83 -17.40 -6.24
N LEU A 603 -10.69 -17.50 -7.26
CA LEU A 603 -11.67 -16.47 -7.58
C LEU A 603 -12.76 -16.32 -6.51
N LYS A 604 -13.21 -17.42 -5.90
CA LYS A 604 -14.12 -17.38 -4.75
C LYS A 604 -13.46 -16.70 -3.54
N GLU A 605 -12.18 -17.01 -3.29
CA GLU A 605 -11.40 -16.34 -2.25
C GLU A 605 -11.24 -14.84 -2.52
N CYS A 606 -11.03 -14.43 -3.78
CA CYS A 606 -11.03 -13.02 -4.18
C CYS A 606 -12.35 -12.32 -3.85
N VAL A 607 -13.49 -12.95 -4.16
CA VAL A 607 -14.83 -12.41 -3.87
C VAL A 607 -15.01 -12.18 -2.36
N GLU A 608 -14.66 -13.17 -1.54
CA GLU A 608 -14.76 -13.05 -0.08
C GLU A 608 -13.76 -12.03 0.49
N TYR A 609 -12.56 -11.94 -0.10
CA TYR A 609 -11.59 -10.91 0.26
C TYR A 609 -12.16 -9.51 0.05
N PHE A 610 -12.77 -9.20 -1.10
CA PHE A 610 -13.35 -7.87 -1.36
C PHE A 610 -14.52 -7.52 -0.45
N LYS A 611 -15.35 -8.51 -0.06
CA LYS A 611 -16.41 -8.29 0.94
C LYS A 611 -15.82 -7.91 2.29
N LYS A 612 -14.81 -8.65 2.76
CA LYS A 612 -14.12 -8.37 4.03
C LYS A 612 -13.40 -7.03 3.98
N ASP A 613 -12.76 -6.70 2.85
CA ASP A 613 -12.09 -5.43 2.60
C ASP A 613 -13.07 -4.24 2.71
N ASN A 614 -14.26 -4.33 2.11
CA ASN A 614 -15.29 -3.28 2.27
C ASN A 614 -15.64 -3.03 3.74
N VAL A 615 -15.90 -4.09 4.52
CA VAL A 615 -16.27 -3.97 5.94
C VAL A 615 -15.12 -3.39 6.77
N LEU A 616 -13.90 -3.90 6.53
CA LEU A 616 -12.67 -3.45 7.17
C LEU A 616 -12.47 -1.95 6.97
N GLU A 617 -12.61 -1.51 5.73
CA GLU A 617 -12.31 -0.16 5.33
C GLU A 617 -13.37 0.85 5.78
N VAL A 618 -14.67 0.49 5.71
CA VAL A 618 -15.74 1.31 6.31
C VAL A 618 -15.50 1.51 7.82
N SER A 619 -15.10 0.45 8.52
CA SER A 619 -14.79 0.52 9.96
C SER A 619 -13.60 1.44 10.23
N ARG A 620 -12.51 1.30 9.47
CA ARG A 620 -11.32 2.15 9.57
C ARG A 620 -11.63 3.64 9.40
N HIS A 621 -12.38 3.98 8.36
CA HIS A 621 -12.77 5.37 8.08
C HIS A 621 -13.72 5.93 9.14
N THR A 622 -14.65 5.12 9.65
CA THR A 622 -15.50 5.49 10.77
C THR A 622 -14.66 5.84 12.00
N GLN A 623 -13.71 4.99 12.37
CA GLN A 623 -12.82 5.22 13.50
C GLN A 623 -11.94 6.47 13.32
N TYR A 624 -11.44 6.72 12.11
CA TYR A 624 -10.70 7.93 11.79
C TYR A 624 -11.55 9.19 11.92
N MET A 625 -12.80 9.17 11.48
CA MET A 625 -13.70 10.31 11.66
C MET A 625 -14.02 10.57 13.13
N GLU A 626 -14.21 9.51 13.94
CA GLU A 626 -14.35 9.65 15.40
C GLU A 626 -13.08 10.24 16.05
N TYR A 627 -11.90 9.84 15.57
CA TYR A 627 -10.63 10.45 15.98
C TYR A 627 -10.59 11.95 15.66
N ARG A 628 -10.86 12.37 14.42
CA ARG A 628 -10.87 13.80 14.04
C ARG A 628 -11.92 14.61 14.81
N LYS A 629 -13.10 14.05 15.11
CA LYS A 629 -14.10 14.69 15.96
C LYS A 629 -13.58 14.95 17.38
N LYS A 630 -12.88 13.99 17.98
CA LYS A 630 -12.26 14.15 19.30
C LYS A 630 -11.19 15.24 19.30
N PHE A 631 -10.38 15.34 18.25
CA PHE A 631 -9.40 16.43 18.11
C PHE A 631 -10.07 17.79 18.08
N ARG A 632 -11.08 17.96 17.22
CA ARG A 632 -11.86 19.21 17.18
C ARG A 632 -12.48 19.56 18.54
N GLN A 633 -12.98 18.57 19.28
CA GLN A 633 -13.50 18.81 20.63
C GLN A 633 -12.40 19.32 21.57
N ILE A 634 -11.22 18.69 21.56
CA ILE A 634 -10.05 19.15 22.35
C ILE A 634 -9.65 20.58 21.95
N ASP A 635 -9.65 20.90 20.66
CA ASP A 635 -9.32 22.23 20.15
C ASP A 635 -10.31 23.30 20.59
N THR A 636 -11.60 22.95 20.55
CA THR A 636 -12.67 23.81 21.04
C THR A 636 -12.50 24.11 22.53
N GLU A 637 -12.19 23.10 23.35
CA GLU A 637 -11.96 23.28 24.79
C GLU A 637 -10.69 24.12 25.06
N TYR A 638 -9.64 23.94 24.24
CA TYR A 638 -8.43 24.75 24.31
C TYR A 638 -8.74 26.22 24.02
N ILE A 639 -9.47 26.51 22.93
CA ILE A 639 -9.88 27.87 22.56
C ILE A 639 -10.70 28.52 23.67
N LYS A 640 -11.70 27.81 24.22
CA LYS A 640 -12.53 28.30 25.34
C LYS A 640 -11.70 28.67 26.56
N TYR A 641 -10.67 27.89 26.88
CA TYR A 641 -9.77 28.22 27.96
C TYR A 641 -9.05 29.55 27.73
N PHE A 642 -8.41 29.74 26.56
CA PHE A 642 -7.68 30.98 26.28
C PHE A 642 -8.60 32.19 26.26
N GLN A 643 -9.79 32.07 25.67
CA GLN A 643 -10.79 33.14 25.71
C GLN A 643 -11.19 33.49 27.15
N LYS A 644 -11.38 32.48 28.01
CA LYS A 644 -11.70 32.70 29.43
C LYS A 644 -10.56 33.45 30.15
N VAL A 645 -9.31 33.03 29.99
CA VAL A 645 -8.16 33.67 30.65
C VAL A 645 -7.91 35.06 30.08
N ASN A 646 -7.96 35.22 28.76
CA ASN A 646 -7.81 36.50 28.07
C ASN A 646 -8.86 37.53 28.53
N LYS A 647 -10.10 37.09 28.76
CA LYS A 647 -11.17 37.93 29.32
C LYS A 647 -10.78 38.50 30.70
N GLU A 648 -10.14 37.71 31.56
CA GLU A 648 -9.67 38.20 32.86
C GLU A 648 -8.50 39.19 32.70
N TYR A 649 -7.56 38.92 31.80
CA TYR A 649 -6.48 39.88 31.48
C TYR A 649 -7.03 41.20 30.95
N ARG A 650 -8.03 41.15 30.07
CA ARG A 650 -8.72 42.32 29.55
C ARG A 650 -9.33 43.17 30.66
N LYS A 651 -10.03 42.54 31.62
CA LYS A 651 -10.61 43.25 32.78
C LYS A 651 -9.53 43.93 33.62
N ILE A 652 -8.40 43.25 33.87
CA ILE A 652 -7.26 43.81 34.62
C ILE A 652 -6.71 45.04 33.90
N ILE A 653 -6.50 44.97 32.59
CA ILE A 653 -5.99 46.09 31.77
C ILE A 653 -7.00 47.25 31.75
N GLN A 654 -8.30 46.96 31.57
CA GLN A 654 -9.36 47.97 31.61
C GLN A 654 -9.45 48.67 32.98
N LYS A 655 -9.24 47.95 34.08
CA LYS A 655 -9.18 48.53 35.42
C LYS A 655 -7.94 49.40 35.63
N ALA A 656 -6.82 49.11 34.96
CA ALA A 656 -5.62 49.93 35.03
C ALA A 656 -5.72 51.22 34.20
N LEU A 657 -6.56 51.22 33.15
CA LEU A 657 -6.85 52.41 32.35
C LEU A 657 -7.81 53.41 33.03
N LYS A 658 -8.60 52.93 34.00
CA LYS A 658 -9.46 53.74 34.88
C LYS A 658 -8.67 54.20 36.10
#